data_AF-A0AAD7FJT4-F1
#
_entry.id   AF-A0AAD7FJT4-F1
#
_cell.length_a   1.000
_cell.length_b   1.000
_cell.length_c   1.000
_cell.angle_alpha   90.00
_cell.angle_beta   90.00
_cell.angle_gamma   90.00
#
_symmetry.space_group_name_H-M   'P 1'
#
loop_
_entity.id
_entity.type
_entity.pdbx_description
1 polymer ?
#
loop_
_entity_poly.entity_id
_entity_poly.type
_entity_poly.pdbx_seq_one_letter_code
_entity_poly.pdbx_strand_id
1 'polypeptide(L)'
;MSSEADTRLSTFFARQRLLLAQEREAEVERSSLILSNCPPKLLEQKGLSLGGLGVVGVNIGLGGKTLVELERPLAYHTSQIFPPHTLRPGDLARIEANVSAAGGSSKKASSKKSAESTASQAAEGVVYRVTDTRIVIAVNGSDSAAEDLDLPERCRVLKLANSVTYDRMDKTIDQLEKITIGTSNDLKLSAEKRQLIQVLLANAARSDTIPLAEIEFFDESLNASQKEAIKFCLQAPEVACIHGPPGTGKTHTLIEIIRQLTSTSAANPKPLRLLVCGASNLSVDNILERLLALPTPSDKGESKLKVTRIGHPARVMAHQGVLDSTLEVKASRTEQAVLAKDVKNELETALGVLSGKGKGVKGKGPRGAERRKLWDEVKALRKEYRQREGGVVNTVLAESQVVLATCHSAGGRQLHGHEFDCVIIDEATQALEAVCWIPILKGKKLILAGDPMQLPPTVLSVDKKKTKKKVEPTVEHSSESSSDTDSETPPPPKPQPQKKNLPVLQPPRTLETTLFDRLEKMYGSSIKRMLQVQYRMHADICAFPSATLYSSKLTSSPSVEARLLLDLPETHVDSADDEKEILGTPVVFFDTAGCEYFERTEGDGDEGSKCNENEATVVKNWVDKLIGAGVQPTQIAVISPYQAQVTLLTSLIRPQYGPELEIGTVDGMQGREKDAVIISLVRSNETREVGFLKEKRRLNVAMTRAKRHLCVVGDSATVCHGGKYLKRWLAWLDKNADVRYAGLE
;
A
#
# COMPACT_ATOMS: atom_id res chain seq x y z
N MET A 1 -25.30 2.79 34.60
CA MET A 1 -24.55 4.05 34.44
C MET A 1 -23.24 3.69 33.74
N SER A 2 -23.02 4.09 32.49
CA SER A 2 -21.76 3.79 31.80
C SER A 2 -20.63 4.61 32.43
N SER A 3 -19.44 4.04 32.59
CA SER A 3 -18.30 4.79 33.08
C SER A 3 -17.90 5.88 32.07
N GLU A 4 -17.25 6.96 32.52
CA GLU A 4 -16.75 8.02 31.61
C GLU A 4 -15.79 7.44 30.54
N ALA A 5 -15.06 6.38 30.89
CA ALA A 5 -14.21 5.64 29.97
C ALA A 5 -15.02 4.94 28.86
N ASP A 6 -16.15 4.31 29.19
CA ASP A 6 -17.02 3.65 28.20
C ASP A 6 -17.61 4.67 27.22
N THR A 7 -18.00 5.86 27.71
CA THR A 7 -18.51 6.94 26.85
C THR A 7 -17.43 7.43 25.88
N ARG A 8 -16.18 7.57 26.32
CA ARG A 8 -15.05 7.95 25.45
C ARG A 8 -14.77 6.88 24.38
N LEU A 9 -14.79 5.61 24.75
CA LEU A 9 -14.61 4.49 23.83
C LEU A 9 -15.71 4.43 22.77
N SER A 10 -16.98 4.54 23.19
CA SER A 10 -18.12 4.55 22.27
C SER A 10 -18.03 5.73 21.29
N THR A 11 -17.65 6.92 21.78
CA THR A 11 -17.42 8.10 20.93
C THR A 11 -16.31 7.85 19.91
N PHE A 12 -15.21 7.21 20.32
CA PHE A 12 -14.10 6.86 19.43
C PHE A 12 -14.56 5.90 18.32
N PHE A 13 -15.27 4.81 18.66
CA PHE A 13 -15.76 3.85 17.67
C PHE A 13 -16.81 4.44 16.74
N ALA A 14 -17.75 5.22 17.27
CA ALA A 14 -18.75 5.95 16.46
C ALA A 14 -18.07 6.89 15.46
N ARG A 15 -17.02 7.61 15.88
CA ARG A 15 -16.26 8.48 14.99
C ARG A 15 -15.52 7.71 13.89
N GLN A 16 -14.89 6.59 14.22
CA GLN A 16 -14.21 5.75 13.23
C GLN A 16 -15.20 5.23 12.17
N ARG A 17 -16.36 4.72 12.59
CA ARG A 17 -17.42 4.27 11.64
C ARG A 17 -17.91 5.37 10.72
N LEU A 18 -18.16 6.57 11.27
CA LEU A 18 -18.59 7.72 10.47
C LEU A 18 -17.56 8.06 9.40
N LEU A 19 -16.28 8.08 9.75
CA LEU A 19 -15.20 8.41 8.83
C LEU A 19 -15.02 7.32 7.75
N LEU A 20 -15.08 6.04 8.12
CA LEU A 20 -15.03 4.94 7.17
C LEU A 20 -16.22 4.94 6.20
N ALA A 21 -17.42 5.27 6.69
CA ALA A 21 -18.61 5.39 5.85
C ALA A 21 -18.46 6.52 4.83
N GLN A 22 -17.95 7.69 5.24
CA GLN A 22 -17.66 8.81 4.35
C GLN A 22 -16.62 8.44 3.27
N GLU A 23 -15.60 7.67 3.64
CA GLU A 23 -14.58 7.21 2.71
C GLU A 23 -15.12 6.19 1.70
N ARG A 24 -15.87 5.21 2.20
CA ARG A 24 -16.57 4.22 1.37
C ARG A 24 -17.49 4.90 0.37
N GLU A 25 -18.29 5.87 0.80
CA GLU A 25 -19.17 6.64 -0.08
C GLU A 25 -18.37 7.44 -1.11
N ALA A 26 -17.27 8.08 -0.71
CA ALA A 26 -16.41 8.82 -1.62
C ALA A 26 -15.78 7.93 -2.70
N GLU A 27 -15.31 6.73 -2.35
CA GLU A 27 -14.75 5.75 -3.29
C GLU A 27 -15.82 5.19 -4.25
N VAL A 28 -17.00 4.87 -3.73
CA VAL A 28 -18.14 4.40 -4.52
C VAL A 28 -18.58 5.47 -5.50
N GLU A 29 -18.75 6.71 -5.06
CA GLU A 29 -19.17 7.83 -5.92
C GLU A 29 -18.13 8.12 -7.02
N ARG A 30 -16.83 8.12 -6.68
CA ARG A 30 -15.75 8.31 -7.66
C ARG A 30 -15.79 7.20 -8.72
N SER A 31 -15.96 5.96 -8.28
CA SER A 31 -16.02 4.81 -9.19
C SER A 31 -17.30 4.84 -10.03
N SER A 32 -18.45 5.14 -9.42
CA SER A 32 -19.74 5.17 -10.11
C SER A 32 -19.83 6.30 -11.13
N LEU A 33 -19.34 7.50 -10.81
CA LEU A 33 -19.29 8.63 -11.75
C LEU A 33 -18.49 8.28 -13.00
N ILE A 34 -17.36 7.60 -12.84
CA ILE A 34 -16.55 7.16 -13.97
C ILE A 34 -17.30 6.09 -14.78
N LEU A 35 -17.96 5.14 -14.10
CA LEU A 35 -18.67 4.03 -14.74
C LEU A 35 -19.97 4.43 -15.43
N SER A 36 -20.73 5.40 -14.89
CA SER A 36 -22.04 5.83 -15.41
C SER A 36 -21.92 6.81 -16.58
N ASN A 37 -20.91 7.69 -16.55
CA ASN A 37 -20.81 8.81 -17.48
C ASN A 37 -19.89 8.51 -18.69
N CYS A 38 -19.15 7.40 -18.67
CA CYS A 38 -18.20 7.07 -19.74
C CYS A 38 -18.76 5.98 -20.67
N PRO A 39 -18.75 6.17 -22.00
CA PRO A 39 -19.07 5.10 -22.93
C PRO A 39 -18.07 3.93 -22.82
N PRO A 40 -18.45 2.68 -23.18
CA PRO A 40 -17.61 1.50 -22.99
C PRO A 40 -16.20 1.60 -23.60
N LYS A 41 -16.06 2.26 -24.77
CA LYS A 41 -14.75 2.51 -25.39
C LYS A 41 -13.86 3.42 -24.55
N LEU A 42 -14.45 4.45 -23.93
CA LEU A 42 -13.70 5.37 -23.07
C LEU A 42 -13.28 4.70 -21.77
N LEU A 43 -14.09 3.77 -21.24
CA LEU A 43 -13.71 2.96 -20.08
C LEU A 43 -12.53 2.03 -20.38
N GLU A 44 -12.47 1.45 -21.58
CA GLU A 44 -11.34 0.65 -22.05
C GLU A 44 -10.09 1.53 -22.28
N GLN A 45 -10.25 2.72 -22.85
CA GLN A 45 -9.16 3.70 -23.00
C GLN A 45 -8.60 4.18 -21.65
N LYS A 46 -9.48 4.36 -20.64
CA LYS A 46 -9.08 4.66 -19.25
C LYS A 46 -8.57 3.42 -18.50
N GLY A 47 -8.57 2.24 -19.12
CA GLY A 47 -8.06 1.01 -18.53
C GLY A 47 -8.92 0.46 -17.38
N LEU A 48 -10.20 0.80 -17.31
CA LEU A 48 -11.14 0.37 -16.26
C LEU A 48 -12.05 -0.78 -16.71
N SER A 49 -12.05 -1.08 -18.01
CA SER A 49 -12.82 -2.16 -18.62
C SER A 49 -11.97 -2.89 -19.65
N LEU A 50 -12.22 -4.19 -19.81
CA LEU A 50 -11.70 -5.00 -20.91
C LEU A 50 -12.89 -5.56 -21.70
N GLY A 51 -13.02 -5.16 -22.96
CA GLY A 51 -14.12 -5.54 -23.82
C GLY A 51 -13.85 -6.76 -24.70
N GLY A 52 -14.93 -7.45 -25.08
CA GLY A 52 -14.91 -8.49 -26.11
C GLY A 52 -14.13 -9.75 -25.74
N LEU A 53 -14.19 -10.17 -24.48
CA LEU A 53 -13.52 -11.36 -23.97
C LEU A 53 -14.38 -12.61 -24.20
N GLY A 54 -13.72 -13.77 -24.34
CA GLY A 54 -14.36 -15.09 -24.36
C GLY A 54 -13.89 -15.94 -23.17
N VAL A 55 -14.75 -16.86 -22.72
CA VAL A 55 -14.43 -17.80 -21.63
C VAL A 55 -13.61 -18.98 -22.15
N VAL A 56 -12.36 -19.08 -21.68
CA VAL A 56 -11.44 -20.18 -22.04
C VAL A 56 -11.76 -21.43 -21.23
N GLY A 57 -11.87 -21.26 -19.91
CA GLY A 57 -12.01 -22.36 -18.96
C GLY A 57 -12.54 -21.88 -17.61
N VAL A 58 -13.07 -22.84 -16.85
CA VAL A 58 -13.54 -22.63 -15.48
C VAL A 58 -12.88 -23.68 -14.60
N ASN A 59 -11.99 -23.24 -13.72
CA ASN A 59 -11.16 -24.08 -12.86
C ASN A 59 -11.52 -23.87 -11.39
N ILE A 60 -11.00 -24.70 -10.49
CA ILE A 60 -11.21 -24.53 -9.04
C ILE A 60 -9.94 -24.06 -8.35
N GLY A 61 -10.06 -22.94 -7.65
CA GLY A 61 -8.98 -22.31 -6.88
C GLY A 61 -9.10 -22.55 -5.39
N LEU A 62 -8.13 -21.99 -4.65
CA LEU A 62 -8.02 -22.12 -3.20
C LEU A 62 -9.31 -21.69 -2.47
N GLY A 63 -9.80 -22.51 -1.54
CA GLY A 63 -11.03 -22.30 -0.79
C GLY A 63 -12.30 -22.77 -1.51
N GLY A 64 -12.15 -23.60 -2.56
CA GLY A 64 -13.25 -24.08 -3.40
C GLY A 64 -13.92 -22.97 -4.24
N LYS A 65 -13.16 -21.92 -4.57
CA LYS A 65 -13.62 -20.80 -5.41
C LYS A 65 -13.61 -21.20 -6.88
N THR A 66 -14.56 -20.70 -7.64
CA THR A 66 -14.62 -20.91 -9.09
C THR A 66 -13.76 -19.85 -9.78
N LEU A 67 -12.75 -20.27 -10.53
CA LEU A 67 -11.84 -19.42 -11.30
C LEU A 67 -12.30 -19.39 -12.76
N VAL A 68 -12.72 -18.24 -13.25
CA VAL A 68 -13.12 -18.04 -14.65
C VAL A 68 -11.97 -17.44 -15.42
N GLU A 69 -11.46 -18.15 -16.43
CA GLU A 69 -10.39 -17.69 -17.31
C GLU A 69 -10.96 -17.04 -18.58
N LEU A 70 -10.57 -15.80 -18.83
CA LEU A 70 -11.03 -14.99 -19.94
C LEU A 70 -9.84 -14.53 -20.80
N GLU A 71 -10.00 -14.57 -22.12
CA GLU A 71 -9.00 -14.06 -23.08
C GLU A 71 -9.68 -13.30 -24.22
N ARG A 72 -8.90 -12.55 -25.02
CA ARG A 72 -9.39 -11.95 -26.27
C ARG A 72 -9.33 -12.98 -27.40
N PRO A 73 -10.48 -13.45 -27.93
CA PRO A 73 -10.46 -14.44 -29.01
C PRO A 73 -9.96 -13.80 -30.31
N LEU A 74 -9.09 -14.49 -31.04
CA LEU A 74 -8.62 -14.08 -32.39
C LEU A 74 -9.77 -13.95 -33.40
N ALA A 75 -10.92 -14.56 -33.13
CA ALA A 75 -12.13 -14.42 -33.95
C ALA A 75 -12.67 -12.98 -34.01
N TYR A 76 -12.37 -12.16 -32.99
CA TYR A 76 -12.91 -10.79 -32.88
C TYR A 76 -11.84 -9.72 -32.70
N HIS A 77 -10.57 -10.11 -32.52
CA HIS A 77 -9.46 -9.20 -32.25
C HIS A 77 -8.26 -9.53 -33.12
N THR A 78 -7.54 -8.50 -33.55
CA THR A 78 -6.28 -8.63 -34.31
C THR A 78 -5.13 -9.15 -33.46
N SER A 79 -5.19 -8.96 -32.15
CA SER A 79 -4.22 -9.45 -31.18
C SER A 79 -4.93 -9.96 -29.92
N GLN A 80 -4.34 -10.98 -29.30
CA GLN A 80 -4.78 -11.47 -27.99
C GLN A 80 -4.30 -10.57 -26.84
N ILE A 81 -3.36 -9.66 -27.11
CA ILE A 81 -2.81 -8.74 -26.12
C ILE A 81 -3.89 -7.74 -25.68
N PHE A 82 -4.05 -7.58 -24.37
CA PHE A 82 -4.93 -6.62 -23.76
C PHE A 82 -4.42 -5.19 -23.96
N PRO A 83 -5.34 -4.22 -24.12
CA PRO A 83 -4.98 -2.82 -24.13
C PRO A 83 -4.47 -2.41 -22.74
N PRO A 84 -3.72 -1.31 -22.63
CA PRO A 84 -3.27 -0.79 -21.35
C PRO A 84 -4.43 -0.68 -20.35
N HIS A 85 -4.31 -1.35 -19.20
CA HIS A 85 -5.38 -1.39 -18.19
C HIS A 85 -4.86 -1.25 -16.76
N THR A 86 -5.77 -0.88 -15.85
CA THR A 86 -5.52 -0.71 -14.41
C THR A 86 -5.99 -1.89 -13.56
N LEU A 87 -6.57 -2.93 -14.18
CA LEU A 87 -6.92 -4.17 -13.51
C LEU A 87 -5.66 -4.85 -12.96
N ARG A 88 -5.66 -5.15 -11.68
CA ARG A 88 -4.60 -5.86 -10.96
C ARG A 88 -5.20 -7.03 -10.19
N PRO A 89 -4.41 -8.09 -9.92
CA PRO A 89 -4.85 -9.13 -9.01
C PRO A 89 -5.34 -8.51 -7.70
N GLY A 90 -6.61 -8.76 -7.36
CA GLY A 90 -7.28 -8.23 -6.18
C GLY A 90 -8.31 -7.17 -6.34
N ASP A 91 -8.36 -6.58 -7.52
CA ASP A 91 -9.47 -5.70 -7.83
C ASP A 91 -10.76 -6.51 -7.83
N LEU A 92 -11.83 -5.90 -7.33
CA LEU A 92 -13.17 -6.42 -7.56
C LEU A 92 -13.52 -6.16 -9.02
N ALA A 93 -14.08 -7.16 -9.68
CA ALA A 93 -14.46 -7.07 -11.06
C ALA A 93 -15.79 -7.78 -11.31
N ARG A 94 -16.57 -7.23 -12.23
CA ARG A 94 -17.82 -7.81 -12.71
C ARG A 94 -17.61 -8.31 -14.14
N ILE A 95 -18.05 -9.54 -14.38
CA ILE A 95 -18.17 -10.13 -15.71
C ILE A 95 -19.60 -9.88 -16.17
N GLU A 96 -19.77 -9.23 -17.31
CA GLU A 96 -21.08 -8.94 -17.89
C GLU A 96 -21.05 -9.05 -19.42
N ALA A 97 -22.21 -9.03 -20.08
CA ALA A 97 -22.28 -9.14 -21.53
C ALA A 97 -21.62 -7.93 -22.23
N ASN A 98 -20.89 -8.19 -23.31
CA ASN A 98 -20.24 -7.14 -24.07
C ASN A 98 -21.25 -6.37 -24.94
N VAL A 99 -21.54 -5.12 -24.59
CA VAL A 99 -22.42 -4.24 -25.38
C VAL A 99 -21.59 -3.48 -26.41
N SER A 100 -21.66 -3.88 -27.69
CA SER A 100 -21.05 -3.13 -28.79
C SER A 100 -21.92 -1.91 -29.15
N ALA A 101 -21.34 -0.71 -29.11
CA ALA A 101 -22.01 0.57 -29.42
C ALA A 101 -22.42 0.76 -30.90
N ALA A 102 -22.45 -0.29 -31.71
CA ALA A 102 -22.80 -0.25 -33.13
C ALA A 102 -23.76 -1.41 -33.44
N GLY A 103 -25.07 -1.12 -33.40
CA GLY A 103 -26.11 -2.11 -33.67
C GLY A 103 -27.46 -1.72 -33.08
N GLY A 104 -28.00 -0.58 -33.49
CA GLY A 104 -29.31 -0.08 -33.05
C GLY A 104 -30.19 0.34 -34.22
N SER A 105 -30.41 -0.53 -35.20
CA SER A 105 -31.55 -0.39 -36.12
C SER A 105 -32.77 -1.12 -35.54
N SER A 106 -33.71 -0.31 -35.08
CA SER A 106 -35.16 -0.55 -34.99
C SER A 106 -35.68 -1.99 -34.99
N LYS A 107 -36.17 -2.45 -33.83
CA LYS A 107 -37.52 -3.03 -33.73
C LYS A 107 -38.19 -2.51 -32.47
N LYS A 108 -39.12 -1.56 -32.67
CA LYS A 108 -40.16 -1.22 -31.69
C LYS A 108 -41.02 -2.47 -31.49
N ALA A 109 -41.00 -3.04 -30.29
CA ALA A 109 -42.08 -3.85 -29.77
C ALA A 109 -42.29 -3.49 -28.29
N SER A 110 -43.51 -3.09 -28.01
CA SER A 110 -44.06 -2.69 -26.72
C SER A 110 -43.88 -3.75 -25.64
N SER A 111 -43.17 -3.43 -24.55
CA SER A 111 -43.55 -3.82 -23.19
C SER A 111 -42.69 -3.08 -22.15
N LYS A 112 -43.36 -2.33 -21.27
CA LYS A 112 -42.75 -1.45 -20.26
C LYS A 112 -42.44 -2.24 -18.97
N LYS A 113 -41.77 -3.40 -19.09
CA LYS A 113 -41.61 -4.37 -17.98
C LYS A 113 -40.29 -5.15 -17.95
N SER A 114 -39.17 -4.58 -18.42
CA SER A 114 -37.89 -5.32 -18.48
C SER A 114 -36.63 -4.45 -18.29
N ALA A 115 -36.64 -3.50 -17.36
CA ALA A 115 -35.41 -2.86 -16.88
C ALA A 115 -34.73 -3.63 -15.72
N GLU A 116 -35.43 -4.60 -15.10
CA GLU A 116 -34.89 -5.42 -14.00
C GLU A 116 -34.28 -6.76 -14.46
N SER A 117 -34.45 -7.17 -15.72
CA SER A 117 -34.06 -8.51 -16.18
C SER A 117 -32.71 -8.59 -16.90
N THR A 118 -31.99 -7.48 -17.09
CA THR A 118 -30.64 -7.49 -17.68
C THR A 118 -29.53 -7.53 -16.63
N ALA A 119 -29.88 -7.36 -15.35
CA ALA A 119 -28.96 -7.49 -14.22
C ALA A 119 -28.70 -8.97 -13.83
N SER A 120 -29.38 -9.94 -14.44
CA SER A 120 -29.39 -11.35 -14.02
C SER A 120 -28.26 -12.23 -14.55
N GLN A 121 -27.39 -11.72 -15.45
CA GLN A 121 -26.24 -12.48 -16.01
C GLN A 121 -24.88 -11.88 -15.65
N ALA A 122 -24.80 -11.11 -14.56
CA ALA A 122 -23.55 -10.54 -14.10
C ALA A 122 -22.91 -11.40 -13.00
N ALA A 123 -21.67 -11.85 -13.22
CA ALA A 123 -20.90 -12.56 -12.21
C ALA A 123 -19.87 -11.61 -11.57
N GLU A 124 -19.91 -11.47 -10.25
CA GLU A 124 -18.95 -10.65 -9.51
C GLU A 124 -17.87 -11.51 -8.86
N GLY A 125 -16.63 -11.05 -8.94
CA GLY A 125 -15.50 -11.75 -8.39
C GLY A 125 -14.32 -10.86 -8.07
N VAL A 126 -13.26 -11.49 -7.60
CA VAL A 126 -11.96 -10.85 -7.37
C VAL A 126 -11.04 -11.26 -8.50
N VAL A 127 -10.36 -10.31 -9.14
CA VAL A 127 -9.31 -10.62 -10.11
C VAL A 127 -8.26 -11.49 -9.42
N TYR A 128 -8.12 -12.72 -9.90
CA TYR A 128 -7.20 -13.72 -9.36
C TYR A 128 -5.80 -13.54 -9.95
N ARG A 129 -5.72 -13.50 -11.29
CA ARG A 129 -4.48 -13.35 -12.04
C ARG A 129 -4.74 -12.51 -13.28
N VAL A 130 -3.76 -11.71 -13.68
CA VAL A 130 -3.78 -10.98 -14.95
C VAL A 130 -2.42 -11.17 -15.62
N THR A 131 -2.44 -11.50 -16.91
CA THR A 131 -1.30 -11.46 -17.82
C THR A 131 -1.68 -10.57 -19.01
N ASP A 132 -0.74 -10.32 -19.91
CA ASP A 132 -0.99 -9.48 -21.09
C ASP A 132 -2.06 -10.05 -22.03
N THR A 133 -2.41 -11.34 -21.91
CA THR A 133 -3.37 -12.02 -22.80
C THR A 133 -4.52 -12.69 -22.08
N ARG A 134 -4.45 -12.88 -20.75
CA ARG A 134 -5.44 -13.62 -19.97
C ARG A 134 -5.75 -12.94 -18.65
N ILE A 135 -7.03 -12.91 -18.30
CA ILE A 135 -7.51 -12.47 -16.99
C ILE A 135 -8.31 -13.59 -16.35
N VAL A 136 -7.99 -13.88 -15.10
CA VAL A 136 -8.66 -14.92 -14.30
C VAL A 136 -9.43 -14.24 -13.18
N ILE A 137 -10.72 -14.51 -13.05
CA ILE A 137 -11.58 -13.92 -12.01
C ILE A 137 -12.07 -15.04 -11.09
N ALA A 138 -11.78 -14.89 -9.80
CA ALA A 138 -12.27 -15.77 -8.75
C ALA A 138 -13.67 -15.32 -8.32
N VAL A 139 -14.69 -16.07 -8.74
CA VAL A 139 -16.09 -15.85 -8.39
C VAL A 139 -16.43 -16.68 -7.16
N ASN A 140 -17.02 -16.04 -6.15
CA ASN A 140 -17.54 -16.75 -4.99
C ASN A 140 -18.87 -17.40 -5.40
N GLY A 141 -18.89 -18.71 -5.61
CA GLY A 141 -20.17 -19.44 -5.61
C GLY A 141 -20.73 -19.36 -4.19
N SER A 142 -21.81 -18.59 -3.97
CA SER A 142 -22.56 -18.74 -2.73
C SER A 142 -23.13 -20.15 -2.67
N ASP A 143 -23.25 -20.72 -1.47
CA ASP A 143 -23.70 -22.10 -1.25
C ASP A 143 -25.14 -22.39 -1.74
N SER A 144 -25.80 -21.37 -2.29
CA SER A 144 -27.16 -21.36 -2.84
C SER A 144 -27.29 -20.75 -4.26
N ALA A 145 -26.31 -20.01 -4.79
CA ALA A 145 -26.40 -19.40 -6.14
C ALA A 145 -25.39 -19.97 -7.16
N ALA A 146 -24.73 -21.09 -6.84
CA ALA A 146 -23.93 -21.81 -7.80
C ALA A 146 -24.77 -22.51 -8.89
N GLU A 147 -26.10 -22.35 -8.92
CA GLU A 147 -26.97 -23.13 -9.82
C GLU A 147 -26.85 -22.77 -11.31
N ASP A 148 -26.22 -21.65 -11.69
CA ASP A 148 -25.67 -21.47 -13.04
C ASP A 148 -24.78 -20.22 -13.09
N LEU A 149 -23.47 -20.38 -13.26
CA LEU A 149 -22.66 -19.30 -13.83
C LEU A 149 -22.97 -19.26 -15.34
N ASP A 150 -24.13 -18.70 -15.69
CA ASP A 150 -24.54 -18.44 -17.07
C ASP A 150 -23.73 -17.24 -17.60
N LEU A 151 -22.47 -17.51 -17.92
CA LEU A 151 -21.55 -16.51 -18.45
C LEU A 151 -21.86 -16.28 -19.93
N PRO A 152 -21.96 -15.02 -20.39
CA PRO A 152 -22.23 -14.73 -21.79
C PRO A 152 -21.07 -15.23 -22.69
N GLU A 153 -21.37 -15.63 -23.93
CA GLU A 153 -20.34 -16.05 -24.90
C GLU A 153 -19.31 -14.94 -25.16
N ARG A 154 -19.77 -13.69 -25.13
CA ARG A 154 -18.95 -12.49 -25.27
C ARG A 154 -19.08 -11.62 -24.03
N CYS A 155 -18.06 -11.64 -23.19
CA CYS A 155 -17.99 -10.92 -21.94
C CYS A 155 -17.27 -9.58 -22.10
N ARG A 156 -17.54 -8.67 -21.17
CA ARG A 156 -16.62 -7.61 -20.78
C ARG A 156 -16.36 -7.71 -19.28
N VAL A 157 -15.17 -7.29 -18.86
CA VAL A 157 -14.77 -7.24 -17.45
C VAL A 157 -14.71 -5.79 -17.02
N LEU A 158 -15.49 -5.44 -16.01
CA LEU A 158 -15.57 -4.10 -15.45
C LEU A 158 -14.94 -4.06 -14.06
N LYS A 159 -14.04 -3.10 -13.81
CA LYS A 159 -13.48 -2.87 -12.46
C LYS A 159 -14.54 -2.25 -11.54
N LEU A 160 -14.71 -2.81 -10.35
CA LEU A 160 -15.62 -2.33 -9.31
C LEU A 160 -14.86 -1.66 -8.15
N ALA A 161 -15.56 -0.81 -7.39
CA ALA A 161 -15.06 -0.25 -6.13
C ALA A 161 -14.90 -1.37 -5.06
N ASN A 162 -13.87 -1.29 -4.22
CA ASN A 162 -13.52 -2.38 -3.31
C ASN A 162 -14.24 -2.32 -1.95
N SER A 163 -15.51 -2.72 -1.89
CA SER A 163 -16.31 -2.71 -0.65
C SER A 163 -15.85 -3.72 0.42
N VAL A 164 -15.21 -4.83 0.01
CA VAL A 164 -14.83 -5.93 0.92
C VAL A 164 -13.80 -5.48 1.97
N THR A 165 -12.95 -4.51 1.63
CA THR A 165 -11.96 -3.96 2.56
C THR A 165 -12.61 -3.21 3.72
N TYR A 166 -13.63 -2.39 3.44
CA TYR A 166 -14.43 -1.67 4.43
C TYR A 166 -15.22 -2.63 5.32
N ASP A 167 -15.89 -3.62 4.73
CA ASP A 167 -16.68 -4.59 5.51
C ASP A 167 -15.82 -5.35 6.55
N ARG A 168 -14.52 -5.56 6.28
CA ARG A 168 -13.59 -6.15 7.25
C ARG A 168 -13.24 -5.16 8.36
N MET A 169 -13.01 -3.90 8.02
CA MET A 169 -12.70 -2.85 9.00
C MET A 169 -13.90 -2.63 9.94
N ASP A 170 -15.12 -2.53 9.40
CA ASP A 170 -16.35 -2.36 10.19
C ASP A 170 -16.54 -3.53 11.17
N LYS A 171 -16.45 -4.78 10.68
CA LYS A 171 -16.54 -5.98 11.54
C LYS A 171 -15.48 -6.00 12.65
N THR A 172 -14.29 -5.50 12.36
CA THR A 172 -13.19 -5.45 13.34
C THR A 172 -13.46 -4.40 14.40
N ILE A 173 -13.99 -3.24 14.02
CA ILE A 173 -14.41 -2.19 14.96
C ILE A 173 -15.57 -2.70 15.84
N ASP A 174 -16.55 -3.38 15.26
CA ASP A 174 -17.65 -3.98 16.00
C ASP A 174 -17.16 -5.04 17.00
N GLN A 175 -16.18 -5.84 16.60
CA GLN A 175 -15.55 -6.80 17.50
C GLN A 175 -14.80 -6.11 18.65
N LEU A 176 -14.08 -5.03 18.38
CA LEU A 176 -13.37 -4.24 19.40
C LEU A 176 -14.32 -3.59 20.40
N GLU A 177 -15.41 -2.99 19.92
CA GLU A 177 -16.43 -2.38 20.79
C GLU A 177 -17.04 -3.44 21.71
N LYS A 178 -17.35 -4.63 21.18
CA LYS A 178 -17.84 -5.77 21.98
C LYS A 178 -16.83 -6.24 23.03
N ILE A 179 -15.54 -6.28 22.70
CA ILE A 179 -14.47 -6.68 23.64
C ILE A 179 -14.28 -5.65 24.76
N THR A 180 -14.49 -4.36 24.47
CA THR A 180 -14.11 -3.26 25.36
C THR A 180 -15.27 -2.75 26.22
N ILE A 181 -16.47 -2.65 25.65
CA ILE A 181 -17.68 -2.12 26.32
C ILE A 181 -18.67 -3.25 26.64
N GLY A 182 -18.65 -4.34 25.89
CA GLY A 182 -19.60 -5.45 26.08
C GLY A 182 -19.46 -6.12 27.45
N THR A 183 -20.60 -6.48 28.07
CA THR A 183 -20.69 -7.22 29.33
C THR A 183 -20.38 -8.72 29.20
N SER A 184 -19.92 -9.16 28.03
CA SER A 184 -19.81 -10.58 27.67
C SER A 184 -18.50 -11.18 28.18
N ASN A 185 -18.59 -12.00 29.23
CA ASN A 185 -17.57 -12.98 29.63
C ASN A 185 -17.29 -14.07 28.57
N ASP A 186 -18.00 -14.06 27.43
CA ASP A 186 -17.97 -15.13 26.41
C ASP A 186 -16.75 -15.11 25.48
N LEU A 187 -15.95 -14.05 25.47
CA LEU A 187 -14.73 -14.01 24.67
C LEU A 187 -13.54 -14.43 25.54
N LYS A 188 -13.12 -15.69 25.39
CA LYS A 188 -11.86 -16.23 25.93
C LYS A 188 -10.65 -15.51 25.29
N LEU A 189 -10.40 -14.26 25.66
CA LEU A 189 -9.16 -13.55 25.36
C LEU A 189 -8.13 -13.88 26.44
N SER A 190 -6.88 -14.10 26.03
CA SER A 190 -5.77 -14.17 26.98
C SER A 190 -5.58 -12.83 27.71
N ALA A 191 -5.02 -12.89 28.92
CA ALA A 191 -4.82 -11.70 29.75
C ALA A 191 -3.91 -10.66 29.06
N GLU A 192 -2.87 -11.13 28.38
CA GLU A 192 -1.90 -10.29 27.65
C GLU A 192 -2.56 -9.56 26.49
N LYS A 193 -3.44 -10.25 25.76
CA LYS A 193 -4.19 -9.67 24.64
C LYS A 193 -5.20 -8.63 25.11
N ARG A 194 -5.87 -8.88 26.24
CA ARG A 194 -6.75 -7.90 26.87
C ARG A 194 -5.97 -6.66 27.31
N GLN A 195 -4.81 -6.86 27.94
CA GLN A 195 -3.91 -5.79 28.36
C GLN A 195 -3.43 -4.95 27.18
N LEU A 196 -3.01 -5.58 26.08
CA LEU A 196 -2.64 -4.90 24.84
C LEU A 196 -3.76 -3.99 24.33
N ILE A 197 -4.99 -4.52 24.20
CA ILE A 197 -6.14 -3.74 23.71
C ILE A 197 -6.43 -2.56 24.64
N GLN A 198 -6.39 -2.77 25.96
CA GLN A 198 -6.64 -1.72 26.94
C GLN A 198 -5.58 -0.61 26.88
N VAL A 199 -4.29 -0.97 26.76
CA VAL A 199 -3.20 0.01 26.59
C VAL A 199 -3.36 0.79 25.29
N LEU A 200 -3.66 0.12 24.17
CA LEU A 200 -3.83 0.78 22.88
C LEU A 200 -5.03 1.72 22.82
N LEU A 201 -6.06 1.50 23.64
CA LEU A 201 -7.26 2.33 23.76
C LEU A 201 -7.26 3.26 24.97
N ALA A 202 -6.11 3.44 25.62
CA ALA A 202 -5.94 4.34 26.77
C ALA A 202 -6.81 3.99 28.01
N ASN A 203 -7.24 2.73 28.13
CA ASN A 203 -8.06 2.24 29.25
C ASN A 203 -7.23 1.54 30.34
N ALA A 204 -5.94 1.31 30.09
CA ALA A 204 -4.98 0.81 31.08
C ALA A 204 -3.62 1.49 30.90
N ALA A 205 -2.85 1.59 31.98
CA ALA A 205 -1.47 2.03 31.92
C ALA A 205 -0.58 0.92 31.34
N ARG A 206 0.52 1.32 30.71
CA ARG A 206 1.56 0.38 30.26
C ARG A 206 2.17 -0.37 31.44
N SER A 207 2.44 -1.66 31.25
CA SER A 207 3.22 -2.42 32.21
C SER A 207 4.68 -1.97 32.21
N ASP A 208 5.39 -2.27 33.30
CA ASP A 208 6.82 -1.97 33.41
C ASP A 208 7.63 -2.85 32.44
N THR A 209 8.78 -2.34 32.01
CA THR A 209 9.63 -3.00 31.01
C THR A 209 10.15 -4.34 31.52
N ILE A 210 10.18 -5.33 30.63
CA ILE A 210 10.70 -6.66 30.92
C ILE A 210 12.24 -6.58 31.00
N PRO A 211 12.87 -7.04 32.09
CA PRO A 211 14.33 -7.13 32.18
C PRO A 211 14.87 -8.02 31.06
N LEU A 212 15.91 -7.56 30.40
CA LEU A 212 16.51 -8.25 29.27
C LEU A 212 17.86 -8.81 29.69
N ALA A 213 18.06 -10.12 29.53
CA ALA A 213 19.39 -10.72 29.62
C ALA A 213 20.29 -10.19 28.50
N GLU A 214 21.59 -10.47 28.59
CA GLU A 214 22.53 -10.08 27.54
C GLU A 214 22.14 -10.73 26.20
N ILE A 215 22.09 -9.90 25.14
CA ILE A 215 21.71 -10.33 23.79
C ILE A 215 22.95 -10.29 22.92
N GLU A 216 23.21 -11.41 22.25
CA GLU A 216 24.07 -11.47 21.09
C GLU A 216 23.25 -11.07 19.84
N PHE A 217 23.69 -10.03 19.15
CA PHE A 217 23.07 -9.62 17.89
C PHE A 217 23.54 -10.55 16.78
N PHE A 218 22.62 -11.00 15.94
CA PHE A 218 23.00 -11.89 14.84
C PHE A 218 23.67 -11.17 13.68
N ASP A 219 23.43 -9.86 13.55
CA ASP A 219 24.06 -9.01 12.56
C ASP A 219 25.01 -8.01 13.25
N GLU A 220 26.30 -8.15 12.95
CA GLU A 220 27.35 -7.32 13.54
C GLU A 220 27.36 -5.89 12.96
N SER A 221 26.82 -5.69 11.75
CA SER A 221 26.79 -4.41 11.05
C SER A 221 25.79 -3.40 11.62
N LEU A 222 24.95 -3.84 12.57
CA LEU A 222 23.95 -2.99 13.23
C LEU A 222 24.60 -1.83 14.00
N ASN A 223 24.14 -0.62 13.70
CA ASN A 223 24.57 0.58 14.40
C ASN A 223 23.92 0.74 15.79
N ALA A 224 24.42 1.69 16.58
CA ALA A 224 23.95 1.92 17.96
C ALA A 224 22.43 2.23 18.04
N SER A 225 21.91 3.06 17.13
CA SER A 225 20.48 3.42 17.14
C SER A 225 19.56 2.24 16.81
N GLN A 226 20.00 1.34 15.92
CA GLN A 226 19.29 0.10 15.62
C GLN A 226 19.34 -0.87 16.80
N LYS A 227 20.52 -1.07 17.41
CA LYS A 227 20.70 -1.92 18.61
C LYS A 227 19.83 -1.45 19.77
N GLU A 228 19.74 -0.14 20.00
CA GLU A 228 18.85 0.43 21.02
C GLU A 228 17.38 0.18 20.69
N ALA A 229 16.95 0.40 19.44
CA ALA A 229 15.58 0.15 19.02
C ALA A 229 15.18 -1.32 19.16
N ILE A 230 16.08 -2.26 18.83
CA ILE A 230 15.88 -3.70 18.99
C ILE A 230 15.69 -4.04 20.48
N LYS A 231 16.63 -3.63 21.35
CA LYS A 231 16.54 -3.87 22.79
C LYS A 231 15.24 -3.31 23.37
N PHE A 232 14.88 -2.10 22.98
CA PHE A 232 13.64 -1.44 23.38
C PHE A 232 12.39 -2.23 22.97
N CYS A 233 12.35 -2.74 21.72
CA CYS A 233 11.26 -3.57 21.24
C CYS A 233 11.15 -4.90 21.99
N LEU A 234 12.28 -5.52 22.36
CA LEU A 234 12.29 -6.76 23.13
C LEU A 234 11.80 -6.55 24.57
N GLN A 235 12.22 -5.46 25.21
CA GLN A 235 11.83 -5.07 26.58
C GLN A 235 10.37 -4.62 26.72
N ALA A 236 9.75 -4.13 25.65
CA ALA A 236 8.38 -3.65 25.69
C ALA A 236 7.37 -4.81 25.88
N PRO A 237 6.50 -4.80 26.91
CA PRO A 237 5.53 -5.87 27.11
C PRO A 237 4.40 -5.84 26.08
N GLU A 238 3.71 -4.71 25.93
CA GLU A 238 2.55 -4.62 25.04
C GLU A 238 2.86 -3.99 23.68
N VAL A 239 3.45 -2.79 23.66
CA VAL A 239 3.62 -2.03 22.42
C VAL A 239 4.96 -1.28 22.33
N ALA A 240 5.58 -1.35 21.16
CA ALA A 240 6.73 -0.55 20.77
C ALA A 240 6.60 -0.01 19.33
N CYS A 241 7.15 1.17 19.09
CA CYS A 241 7.14 1.87 17.81
C CYS A 241 8.57 2.17 17.36
N ILE A 242 8.93 1.73 16.16
CA ILE A 242 10.17 2.09 15.47
C ILE A 242 9.86 3.19 14.47
N HIS A 243 10.41 4.38 14.72
CA HIS A 243 10.43 5.46 13.75
C HIS A 243 11.66 5.26 12.86
N GLY A 244 11.43 4.84 11.62
CA GLY A 244 12.50 4.60 10.64
C GLY A 244 12.46 5.63 9.51
N PRO A 245 13.18 6.76 9.64
CA PRO A 245 13.39 7.71 8.55
C PRO A 245 13.95 7.06 7.27
N PRO A 246 13.92 7.75 6.11
CA PRO A 246 14.43 7.22 4.85
C PRO A 246 15.88 6.75 4.96
N GLY A 247 16.18 5.57 4.40
CA GLY A 247 17.54 5.03 4.35
C GLY A 247 18.09 4.47 5.66
N THR A 248 17.34 4.49 6.78
CA THR A 248 17.86 4.09 8.10
C THR A 248 17.91 2.58 8.38
N GLY A 249 17.52 1.76 7.40
CA GLY A 249 17.50 0.30 7.58
C GLY A 249 16.35 -0.19 8.47
N LYS A 250 15.17 0.44 8.41
CA LYS A 250 13.95 0.01 9.14
C LYS A 250 13.66 -1.48 8.96
N THR A 251 13.57 -1.94 7.71
CA THR A 251 13.34 -3.36 7.39
C THR A 251 14.48 -4.23 7.90
N HIS A 252 15.73 -3.78 7.84
CA HIS A 252 16.89 -4.53 8.38
C HIS A 252 16.80 -4.70 9.90
N THR A 253 16.38 -3.64 10.61
CA THR A 253 16.12 -3.68 12.06
C THR A 253 14.98 -4.64 12.40
N LEU A 254 13.91 -4.67 11.59
CA LEU A 254 12.79 -5.60 11.77
C LEU A 254 13.21 -7.06 11.58
N ILE A 255 14.10 -7.35 10.63
CA ILE A 255 14.63 -8.70 10.42
C ILE A 255 15.37 -9.18 11.66
N GLU A 256 16.23 -8.34 12.24
CA GLU A 256 16.92 -8.69 13.50
C GLU A 256 15.92 -8.94 14.64
N ILE A 257 14.90 -8.09 14.80
CA ILE A 257 13.85 -8.31 15.81
C ILE A 257 13.13 -9.65 15.60
N ILE A 258 12.79 -9.98 14.34
CA ILE A 258 12.15 -11.24 14.01
C ILE A 258 13.05 -12.41 14.43
N ARG A 259 14.35 -12.36 14.12
CA ARG A 259 15.32 -13.39 14.53
C ARG A 259 15.42 -13.51 16.05
N GLN A 260 15.54 -12.41 16.77
CA GLN A 260 15.62 -12.40 18.23
C GLN A 260 14.37 -12.99 18.91
N LEU A 261 13.18 -12.73 18.37
CA LEU A 261 11.93 -13.28 18.90
C LEU A 261 11.69 -14.75 18.52
N THR A 262 12.31 -15.23 17.43
CA THR A 262 12.09 -16.58 16.90
C THR A 262 13.19 -17.57 17.24
N SER A 263 14.39 -17.10 17.54
CA SER A 263 15.50 -17.93 17.98
C SER A 263 15.45 -18.16 19.49
N THR A 264 15.97 -19.31 19.92
CA THR A 264 16.19 -19.60 21.33
C THR A 264 17.48 -18.93 21.78
N SER A 265 17.44 -18.14 22.84
CA SER A 265 18.60 -17.47 23.42
C SER A 265 18.44 -17.34 24.94
N ALA A 266 19.48 -16.90 25.65
CA ALA A 266 19.39 -16.59 27.07
C ALA A 266 18.30 -15.55 27.38
N ALA A 267 18.08 -14.60 26.45
CA ALA A 267 17.04 -13.59 26.54
C ALA A 267 15.64 -14.09 26.08
N ASN A 268 15.58 -15.19 25.33
CA ASN A 268 14.36 -15.77 24.80
C ASN A 268 14.37 -17.31 24.88
N PRO A 269 13.99 -17.89 26.03
CA PRO A 269 14.10 -19.33 26.25
C PRO A 269 13.09 -20.15 25.42
N LYS A 270 12.04 -19.51 24.89
CA LYS A 270 11.03 -20.17 24.06
C LYS A 270 10.82 -19.40 22.75
N PRO A 271 11.02 -20.05 21.58
CA PRO A 271 10.81 -19.40 20.30
C PRO A 271 9.34 -18.96 20.17
N LEU A 272 9.13 -17.69 19.80
CA LEU A 272 7.80 -17.11 19.67
C LEU A 272 7.26 -17.30 18.25
N ARG A 273 5.92 -17.31 18.14
CA ARG A 273 5.23 -17.35 16.85
C ARG A 273 4.74 -15.96 16.46
N LEU A 274 5.10 -15.54 15.25
CA LEU A 274 4.95 -14.15 14.81
C LEU A 274 3.96 -14.02 13.65
N LEU A 275 3.18 -12.94 13.68
CA LEU A 275 2.43 -12.44 12.52
C LEU A 275 3.06 -11.13 12.05
N VAL A 276 3.69 -11.15 10.88
CA VAL A 276 4.29 -9.96 10.27
C VAL A 276 3.35 -9.43 9.20
N CYS A 277 2.96 -8.18 9.36
CA CYS A 277 2.06 -7.49 8.46
C CYS A 277 2.69 -6.25 7.86
N GLY A 278 2.16 -5.85 6.71
CA GLY A 278 2.50 -4.61 6.05
C GLY A 278 1.27 -3.96 5.43
N ALA A 279 1.32 -2.64 5.25
CA ALA A 279 0.27 -1.88 4.59
C ALA A 279 0.10 -2.28 3.11
N SER A 280 1.19 -2.69 2.44
CA SER A 280 1.22 -3.06 1.02
C SER A 280 1.84 -4.45 0.80
N ASN A 281 1.59 -5.09 -0.35
CA ASN A 281 2.26 -6.36 -0.68
C ASN A 281 3.78 -6.19 -0.75
N LEU A 282 4.25 -5.10 -1.35
CA LEU A 282 5.68 -4.79 -1.50
C LEU A 282 6.40 -4.75 -0.13
N SER A 283 5.79 -4.11 0.88
CA SER A 283 6.37 -4.06 2.24
C SER A 283 6.53 -5.46 2.86
N VAL A 284 5.56 -6.34 2.66
CA VAL A 284 5.58 -7.70 3.19
C VAL A 284 6.60 -8.56 2.46
N ASP A 285 6.67 -8.42 1.14
CA ASP A 285 7.56 -9.22 0.30
C ASP A 285 9.03 -8.83 0.50
N ASN A 286 9.33 -7.54 0.73
CA ASN A 286 10.67 -7.07 1.10
C ASN A 286 11.19 -7.73 2.39
N ILE A 287 10.34 -7.90 3.40
CA ILE A 287 10.71 -8.59 4.65
C ILE A 287 10.94 -10.07 4.34
N LEU A 288 10.02 -10.70 3.60
CA LEU A 288 10.12 -12.11 3.24
C LEU A 288 11.40 -12.44 2.48
N GLU A 289 11.74 -11.65 1.47
CA GLU A 289 12.95 -11.82 0.67
C GLU A 289 14.19 -11.83 1.57
N ARG A 290 14.29 -10.87 2.50
CA ARG A 290 15.41 -10.79 3.45
C ARG A 290 15.44 -11.94 4.43
N LEU A 291 14.28 -12.42 4.91
CA LEU A 291 14.22 -13.61 5.76
C LEU A 291 14.68 -14.87 5.03
N LEU A 292 14.37 -14.99 3.73
CA LEU A 292 14.79 -16.13 2.90
C LEU A 292 16.28 -16.07 2.52
N ALA A 293 16.84 -14.87 2.42
CA ALA A 293 18.26 -14.63 2.11
C ALA A 293 19.20 -14.81 3.31
N LEU A 294 18.66 -14.99 4.53
CA LEU A 294 19.48 -15.27 5.71
C LEU A 294 20.29 -16.55 5.49
N PRO A 295 21.56 -16.60 5.94
CA PRO A 295 22.42 -17.77 5.77
C PRO A 295 21.73 -19.02 6.29
N THR A 296 21.73 -20.09 5.50
CA THR A 296 21.38 -21.40 6.02
C THR A 296 22.42 -21.82 7.06
N PRO A 297 21.99 -22.41 8.20
CA PRO A 297 22.88 -22.70 9.30
C PRO A 297 24.01 -23.63 8.85
N SER A 298 25.23 -23.11 8.85
CA SER A 298 26.45 -23.89 8.99
C SER A 298 27.10 -23.47 10.31
N ASP A 299 27.45 -24.47 11.11
CA ASP A 299 28.21 -24.45 12.36
C ASP A 299 27.57 -23.94 13.67
N LYS A 300 26.46 -23.16 13.68
CA LYS A 300 25.83 -22.67 14.94
C LYS A 300 24.54 -23.39 15.40
N GLY A 301 24.10 -24.46 14.74
CA GLY A 301 22.95 -25.26 15.20
C GLY A 301 21.57 -24.61 15.08
N GLU A 302 21.42 -23.51 14.33
CA GLU A 302 20.12 -22.90 14.08
C GLU A 302 19.27 -23.76 13.14
N SER A 303 17.94 -23.69 13.26
CA SER A 303 17.02 -24.31 12.31
C SER A 303 16.52 -23.27 11.32
N LYS A 304 16.35 -23.63 10.04
CA LYS A 304 15.85 -22.71 9.02
C LYS A 304 14.45 -22.19 9.42
N LEU A 305 14.31 -20.87 9.49
CA LEU A 305 13.04 -20.21 9.85
C LEU A 305 11.90 -20.68 8.94
N LYS A 306 10.86 -21.25 9.54
CA LYS A 306 9.64 -21.66 8.83
C LYS A 306 8.73 -20.45 8.60
N VAL A 307 8.88 -19.82 7.43
CA VAL A 307 8.13 -18.62 7.04
C VAL A 307 7.03 -18.93 6.02
N THR A 308 5.82 -18.42 6.18
CA THR A 308 4.71 -18.64 5.22
C THR A 308 4.02 -17.34 4.84
N ARG A 309 3.87 -17.08 3.54
CA ARG A 309 3.26 -15.86 2.99
C ARG A 309 1.81 -16.08 2.58
N ILE A 310 0.89 -15.36 3.22
CA ILE A 310 -0.52 -15.36 2.90
C ILE A 310 -0.83 -14.22 1.94
N GLY A 311 -1.06 -14.57 0.69
CA GLY A 311 -1.38 -13.66 -0.39
C GLY A 311 -1.42 -14.44 -1.69
N HIS A 312 -2.03 -13.87 -2.71
CA HIS A 312 -2.05 -14.51 -4.01
C HIS A 312 -0.66 -14.40 -4.66
N PRO A 313 -0.10 -15.48 -5.25
CA PRO A 313 1.24 -15.47 -5.87
C PRO A 313 1.43 -14.34 -6.90
N ALA A 314 0.40 -14.02 -7.69
CA ALA A 314 0.44 -12.91 -8.65
C ALA A 314 0.52 -11.50 -8.05
N ARG A 315 0.39 -11.35 -6.72
CA ARG A 315 0.59 -10.07 -6.00
C ARG A 315 1.88 -10.04 -5.20
N VAL A 316 2.63 -11.13 -5.27
CA VAL A 316 3.88 -11.31 -4.56
C VAL A 316 5.00 -11.05 -5.56
N MET A 317 6.12 -10.52 -5.10
CA MET A 317 7.31 -10.36 -5.94
C MET A 317 7.62 -11.65 -6.71
N ALA A 318 7.92 -11.52 -7.99
CA ALA A 318 8.15 -12.64 -8.92
C ALA A 318 9.51 -13.35 -8.72
N HIS A 319 10.02 -13.35 -7.49
CA HIS A 319 11.22 -14.09 -7.12
C HIS A 319 10.84 -15.50 -6.69
N GLN A 320 11.49 -16.52 -7.25
CA GLN A 320 11.11 -17.93 -7.06
C GLN A 320 11.04 -18.32 -5.57
N GLY A 321 11.99 -17.86 -4.75
CA GLY A 321 11.99 -18.14 -3.31
C GLY A 321 10.77 -17.56 -2.58
N VAL A 322 10.31 -16.38 -3.00
CA VAL A 322 9.16 -15.68 -2.39
C VAL A 322 7.87 -16.40 -2.76
N LEU A 323 7.72 -16.80 -4.03
CA LEU A 323 6.58 -17.59 -4.53
C LEU A 323 6.47 -18.96 -3.84
N ASP A 324 7.59 -19.66 -3.69
CA ASP A 324 7.66 -20.97 -3.03
C ASP A 324 7.23 -20.93 -1.56
N SER A 325 7.37 -19.76 -0.91
CA SER A 325 6.94 -19.56 0.48
C SER A 325 5.45 -19.25 0.64
N THR A 326 4.73 -19.02 -0.46
CA THR A 326 3.29 -18.69 -0.42
C THR A 326 2.45 -19.85 0.08
N LEU A 327 1.37 -19.54 0.81
CA LEU A 327 0.49 -20.54 1.40
C LEU A 327 -0.05 -21.52 0.35
N GLU A 328 -0.42 -21.04 -0.83
CA GLU A 328 -0.95 -21.87 -1.92
C GLU A 328 0.09 -22.86 -2.45
N VAL A 329 1.32 -22.41 -2.69
CA VAL A 329 2.40 -23.28 -3.18
C VAL A 329 2.81 -24.29 -2.10
N LYS A 330 2.92 -23.87 -0.84
CA LYS A 330 3.21 -24.79 0.27
C LYS A 330 2.12 -25.82 0.50
N ALA A 331 0.86 -25.39 0.46
CA ALA A 331 -0.28 -26.28 0.62
C ALA A 331 -0.31 -27.33 -0.49
N SER A 332 0.05 -26.98 -1.74
CA SER A 332 0.08 -27.95 -2.84
C SER A 332 1.23 -28.96 -2.80
N ARG A 333 2.29 -28.70 -2.02
CA ARG A 333 3.47 -29.59 -1.88
C ARG A 333 3.35 -30.60 -0.72
N THR A 334 2.35 -30.47 0.15
CA THR A 334 2.20 -31.33 1.33
C THR A 334 1.65 -32.71 0.93
N GLU A 335 2.02 -33.79 1.60
CA GLU A 335 1.50 -35.14 1.31
C GLU A 335 -0.04 -35.21 1.41
N GLN A 336 -0.63 -34.54 2.40
CA GLN A 336 -2.08 -34.39 2.56
C GLN A 336 -2.76 -33.67 1.38
N ALA A 337 -2.00 -32.92 0.57
CA ALA A 337 -2.53 -32.23 -0.61
C ALA A 337 -2.82 -33.18 -1.76
N VAL A 338 -2.18 -34.36 -1.81
CA VAL A 338 -2.48 -35.41 -2.80
C VAL A 338 -3.94 -35.82 -2.66
N LEU A 339 -4.39 -36.06 -1.43
CA LEU A 339 -5.78 -36.43 -1.14
C LEU A 339 -6.79 -35.31 -1.46
N ALA A 340 -6.39 -34.04 -1.35
CA ALA A 340 -7.21 -32.91 -1.76
C ALA A 340 -7.25 -32.76 -3.28
N LYS A 341 -6.16 -33.12 -3.97
CA LYS A 341 -6.03 -33.07 -5.43
C LYS A 341 -6.95 -34.09 -6.10
N ASP A 342 -7.12 -35.27 -5.52
CA ASP A 342 -8.04 -36.29 -6.07
C ASP A 342 -9.49 -35.79 -6.08
N VAL A 343 -9.96 -35.24 -4.95
CA VAL A 343 -11.30 -34.64 -4.85
C VAL A 343 -11.45 -33.44 -5.78
N LYS A 344 -10.38 -32.66 -5.99
CA LYS A 344 -10.37 -31.57 -6.96
C LYS A 344 -10.58 -32.07 -8.39
N ASN A 345 -9.87 -33.13 -8.78
CA ASN A 345 -9.97 -33.71 -10.13
C ASN A 345 -11.38 -34.29 -10.39
N GLU A 346 -11.97 -34.96 -9.40
CA GLU A 346 -13.35 -35.46 -9.45
C GLU A 346 -14.35 -34.31 -9.64
N LEU A 347 -14.16 -33.24 -8.87
CA LEU A 347 -15.00 -32.05 -8.93
C LEU A 347 -14.88 -31.31 -10.28
N GLU A 348 -13.66 -31.15 -10.83
CA GLU A 348 -13.43 -30.58 -12.16
C GLU A 348 -14.05 -31.45 -13.26
N THR A 349 -14.01 -32.78 -13.11
CA THR A 349 -14.66 -33.73 -14.03
C THR A 349 -16.18 -33.55 -14.01
N ALA A 350 -16.80 -33.51 -12.82
CA ALA A 350 -18.23 -33.29 -12.67
C ALA A 350 -18.69 -31.94 -13.27
N LEU A 351 -17.90 -30.88 -13.07
CA LEU A 351 -18.15 -29.57 -13.69
C LEU A 351 -18.02 -29.60 -15.22
N GLY A 352 -17.03 -30.33 -15.75
CA GLY A 352 -16.83 -30.49 -17.20
C GLY A 352 -17.98 -31.26 -17.88
N VAL A 353 -18.57 -32.23 -17.18
CA VAL A 353 -19.78 -32.94 -17.63
C VAL A 353 -20.98 -32.00 -17.65
N LEU A 354 -21.18 -31.22 -16.58
CA LEU A 354 -22.25 -30.20 -16.52
C LEU A 354 -22.13 -29.14 -17.62
N SER A 355 -20.91 -28.74 -17.98
CA SER A 355 -20.65 -27.75 -19.04
C SER A 355 -20.69 -28.31 -20.46
N GLY A 356 -20.98 -29.61 -20.65
CA GLY A 356 -21.02 -30.25 -21.97
C GLY A 356 -19.65 -30.42 -22.66
N LYS A 357 -18.54 -30.28 -21.93
CA LYS A 357 -17.15 -30.48 -22.42
C LYS A 357 -16.63 -31.93 -22.21
N GLY A 358 -17.47 -32.83 -21.70
CA GLY A 358 -17.12 -34.24 -21.46
C GLY A 358 -16.86 -35.05 -22.74
N LYS A 359 -16.00 -36.08 -22.63
CA LYS A 359 -15.70 -37.06 -23.69
C LYS A 359 -16.92 -37.99 -23.92
N GLY A 360 -17.99 -37.51 -24.55
CA GLY A 360 -19.16 -38.32 -24.88
C GLY A 360 -20.25 -37.56 -25.66
N VAL A 361 -20.69 -38.16 -26.77
CA VAL A 361 -21.82 -37.84 -27.67
C VAL A 361 -22.37 -36.40 -27.65
N LYS A 362 -21.96 -35.62 -28.67
CA LYS A 362 -22.60 -34.39 -29.18
C LYS A 362 -23.21 -33.44 -28.12
N GLY A 363 -22.34 -32.72 -27.40
CA GLY A 363 -22.46 -31.28 -27.15
C GLY A 363 -23.72 -30.73 -26.46
N LYS A 364 -24.53 -31.56 -25.80
CA LYS A 364 -25.65 -31.10 -24.96
C LYS A 364 -25.42 -31.60 -23.54
N GLY A 365 -25.24 -30.66 -22.62
CA GLY A 365 -25.14 -30.95 -21.19
C GLY A 365 -26.40 -31.66 -20.66
N PRO A 366 -26.28 -32.40 -19.55
CA PRO A 366 -27.38 -33.13 -18.93
C PRO A 366 -28.55 -32.19 -18.58
N ARG A 367 -29.79 -32.67 -18.69
CA ARG A 367 -31.02 -31.87 -18.48
C ARG A 367 -31.93 -32.49 -17.42
N GLY A 368 -32.72 -31.65 -16.75
CA GLY A 368 -33.72 -32.09 -15.79
C GLY A 368 -33.13 -32.71 -14.52
N ALA A 369 -33.67 -33.85 -14.09
CA ALA A 369 -33.30 -34.51 -12.84
C ALA A 369 -31.83 -34.97 -12.79
N GLU A 370 -31.26 -35.37 -13.93
CA GLU A 370 -29.85 -35.78 -14.03
C GLU A 370 -28.90 -34.61 -13.74
N ARG A 371 -29.21 -33.42 -14.26
CA ARG A 371 -28.44 -32.19 -13.98
C ARG A 371 -28.50 -31.83 -12.49
N ARG A 372 -29.67 -31.96 -11.87
CA ARG A 372 -29.84 -31.70 -10.43
C ARG A 372 -29.02 -32.65 -9.57
N LYS A 373 -29.01 -33.95 -9.91
CA LYS A 373 -28.22 -34.97 -9.22
C LYS A 373 -26.71 -34.67 -9.30
N LEU A 374 -26.21 -34.31 -10.49
CA LEU A 374 -24.82 -33.91 -10.69
C LEU A 374 -24.47 -32.62 -9.92
N TRP A 375 -25.41 -31.68 -9.79
CA TRP A 375 -25.21 -30.49 -8.97
C TRP A 375 -25.13 -30.79 -7.47
N ASP A 376 -25.97 -31.71 -6.98
CA ASP A 376 -25.90 -32.17 -5.59
C ASP A 376 -24.56 -32.87 -5.31
N GLU A 377 -24.07 -33.67 -6.26
CA GLU A 377 -22.73 -34.27 -6.22
C GLU A 377 -21.61 -33.21 -6.22
N VAL A 378 -21.67 -32.22 -7.12
CA VAL A 378 -20.73 -31.09 -7.13
C VAL A 378 -20.74 -30.32 -5.80
N LYS A 379 -21.90 -30.15 -5.18
CA LYS A 379 -22.03 -29.48 -3.87
C LYS A 379 -21.39 -30.30 -2.76
N ALA A 380 -21.58 -31.62 -2.76
CA ALA A 380 -20.94 -32.53 -1.82
C ALA A 380 -19.41 -32.52 -1.99
N LEU A 381 -18.92 -32.69 -3.22
CA LEU A 381 -17.50 -32.65 -3.57
C LEU A 381 -16.86 -31.30 -3.21
N ARG A 382 -17.53 -30.17 -3.45
CA ARG A 382 -17.05 -28.83 -3.04
C ARG A 382 -16.92 -28.73 -1.52
N LYS A 383 -17.88 -29.25 -0.76
CA LYS A 383 -17.84 -29.24 0.71
C LYS A 383 -16.68 -30.08 1.23
N GLU A 384 -16.50 -31.28 0.68
CA GLU A 384 -15.41 -32.17 1.02
C GLU A 384 -14.04 -31.57 0.66
N TYR A 385 -13.89 -31.04 -0.56
CA TYR A 385 -12.66 -30.36 -0.98
C TYR A 385 -12.27 -29.24 -0.02
N ARG A 386 -13.22 -28.37 0.35
CA ARG A 386 -12.97 -27.27 1.31
C ARG A 386 -12.54 -27.78 2.69
N GLN A 387 -13.10 -28.90 3.16
CA GLN A 387 -12.74 -29.47 4.46
C GLN A 387 -11.32 -30.05 4.43
N ARG A 388 -10.99 -30.84 3.39
CA ARG A 388 -9.64 -31.42 3.23
C ARG A 388 -8.59 -30.33 3.05
N GLU A 389 -8.85 -29.37 2.16
CA GLU A 389 -7.98 -28.22 1.91
C GLU A 389 -7.80 -27.35 3.16
N GLY A 390 -8.87 -27.12 3.93
CA GLY A 390 -8.81 -26.42 5.21
C GLY A 390 -7.89 -27.11 6.22
N GLY A 391 -7.89 -28.44 6.24
CA GLY A 391 -6.96 -29.24 7.04
C GLY A 391 -5.49 -29.02 6.62
N VAL A 392 -5.20 -29.11 5.32
CA VAL A 392 -3.85 -28.87 4.77
C VAL A 392 -3.36 -27.46 5.11
N VAL A 393 -4.21 -26.45 4.88
CA VAL A 393 -3.89 -25.05 5.19
C VAL A 393 -3.59 -24.86 6.68
N ASN A 394 -4.38 -25.48 7.55
CA ASN A 394 -4.18 -25.38 9.00
C ASN A 394 -2.85 -26.04 9.42
N THR A 395 -2.50 -27.20 8.86
CA THR A 395 -1.21 -27.87 9.11
C THR A 395 -0.03 -26.98 8.71
N VAL A 396 -0.04 -26.46 7.47
CA VAL A 396 1.03 -25.57 6.97
C VAL A 396 1.18 -24.33 7.85
N LEU A 397 0.06 -23.71 8.24
CA LEU A 397 0.10 -22.54 9.10
C LEU A 397 0.57 -22.90 10.50
N ALA A 398 0.08 -23.98 11.11
CA ALA A 398 0.49 -24.41 12.45
C ALA A 398 2.00 -24.66 12.56
N GLU A 399 2.62 -25.24 11.52
CA GLU A 399 4.06 -25.45 11.46
C GLU A 399 4.88 -24.17 11.19
N SER A 400 4.22 -23.11 10.72
CA SER A 400 4.88 -21.85 10.41
C SER A 400 5.14 -21.05 11.68
N GLN A 401 6.40 -20.68 11.87
CA GLN A 401 6.83 -19.85 12.99
C GLN A 401 6.59 -18.36 12.70
N VAL A 402 6.78 -17.94 11.45
CA VAL A 402 6.50 -16.58 10.99
C VAL A 402 5.48 -16.64 9.87
N VAL A 403 4.35 -15.97 10.05
CA VAL A 403 3.33 -15.82 9.02
C VAL A 403 3.33 -14.38 8.52
N LEU A 404 3.43 -14.20 7.20
CA LEU A 404 3.50 -12.89 6.56
C LEU A 404 2.22 -12.61 5.77
N ALA A 405 1.58 -11.46 5.97
CA ALA A 405 0.33 -11.09 5.28
C ALA A 405 0.18 -9.57 5.16
N THR A 406 -0.59 -9.06 4.21
CA THR A 406 -1.04 -7.65 4.32
C THR A 406 -2.02 -7.49 5.48
N CYS A 407 -2.17 -6.30 6.06
CA CYS A 407 -3.12 -6.07 7.17
C CYS A 407 -4.55 -6.53 6.82
N HIS A 408 -5.01 -6.30 5.60
CA HIS A 408 -6.30 -6.83 5.13
C HIS A 408 -6.32 -8.36 5.00
N SER A 409 -5.23 -8.96 4.48
CA SER A 409 -5.14 -10.41 4.29
C SER A 409 -5.05 -11.17 5.61
N ALA A 410 -4.58 -10.52 6.68
CA ALA A 410 -4.58 -11.07 8.03
C ALA A 410 -6.00 -11.44 8.50
N GLY A 411 -7.04 -10.76 8.00
CA GLY A 411 -8.45 -11.08 8.27
C GLY A 411 -9.02 -12.21 7.41
N GLY A 412 -8.20 -12.91 6.62
CA GLY A 412 -8.62 -14.03 5.79
C GLY A 412 -9.10 -15.23 6.60
N ARG A 413 -9.98 -16.06 6.00
CA ARG A 413 -10.49 -17.29 6.62
C ARG A 413 -9.37 -18.25 7.01
N GLN A 414 -8.27 -18.24 6.27
CA GLN A 414 -7.10 -19.07 6.50
C GLN A 414 -6.46 -18.82 7.87
N LEU A 415 -6.55 -17.59 8.40
CA LEU A 415 -5.98 -17.23 9.71
C LEU A 415 -7.00 -17.29 10.85
N HIS A 416 -8.21 -17.79 10.61
CA HIS A 416 -9.21 -17.91 11.66
C HIS A 416 -8.76 -18.92 12.72
N GLY A 417 -8.92 -18.59 14.01
CA GLY A 417 -8.48 -19.45 15.11
C GLY A 417 -6.97 -19.49 15.41
N HIS A 418 -6.12 -18.94 14.54
CA HIS A 418 -4.68 -18.83 14.84
C HIS A 418 -4.37 -17.60 15.70
N GLU A 419 -3.61 -17.82 16.78
CA GLU A 419 -3.05 -16.78 17.63
C GLU A 419 -1.51 -16.71 17.49
N PHE A 420 -0.98 -15.53 17.79
CA PHE A 420 0.43 -15.18 17.67
C PHE A 420 0.90 -14.48 18.96
N ASP A 421 2.17 -14.68 19.31
CA ASP A 421 2.74 -14.05 20.50
C ASP A 421 3.04 -12.58 20.24
N CYS A 422 3.51 -12.24 19.03
CA CYS A 422 3.77 -10.87 18.63
C CYS A 422 3.31 -10.60 17.20
N VAL A 423 2.70 -9.43 17.01
CA VAL A 423 2.30 -8.87 15.72
C VAL A 423 3.26 -7.74 15.39
N ILE A 424 3.86 -7.78 14.21
CA ILE A 424 4.72 -6.71 13.69
C ILE A 424 3.98 -6.07 12.51
N ILE A 425 3.86 -4.76 12.46
CA ILE A 425 3.27 -4.04 11.32
C ILE A 425 4.31 -3.08 10.75
N ASP A 426 4.83 -3.39 9.57
CA ASP A 426 5.68 -2.50 8.79
C ASP A 426 4.84 -1.50 7.96
N GLU A 427 5.42 -0.32 7.73
CA GLU A 427 4.76 0.83 7.11
C GLU A 427 3.41 1.18 7.78
N ALA A 428 3.34 1.08 9.10
CA ALA A 428 2.13 1.34 9.88
C ALA A 428 1.60 2.78 9.72
N THR A 429 2.46 3.73 9.35
CA THR A 429 2.11 5.13 9.08
C THR A 429 1.45 5.35 7.72
N GLN A 430 1.37 4.32 6.88
CA GLN A 430 0.66 4.33 5.60
C GLN A 430 -0.67 3.56 5.67
N ALA A 431 -1.01 2.99 6.83
CA ALA A 431 -2.21 2.21 7.03
C ALA A 431 -3.25 3.00 7.84
N LEU A 432 -4.52 2.86 7.46
CA LEU A 432 -5.64 3.32 8.28
C LEU A 432 -5.62 2.63 9.64
N GLU A 433 -5.95 3.35 10.71
CA GLU A 433 -6.00 2.73 12.05
C GLU A 433 -6.94 1.51 12.09
N ALA A 434 -8.10 1.60 11.44
CA ALA A 434 -9.08 0.53 11.39
C ALA A 434 -8.54 -0.78 10.77
N VAL A 435 -7.64 -0.70 9.78
CA VAL A 435 -7.05 -1.91 9.17
C VAL A 435 -5.97 -2.53 10.04
N CYS A 436 -5.21 -1.72 10.79
CA CYS A 436 -4.18 -2.21 11.71
C CYS A 436 -4.77 -3.09 12.83
N TRP A 437 -6.01 -2.83 13.23
CA TRP A 437 -6.69 -3.63 14.25
C TRP A 437 -6.94 -5.09 13.84
N ILE A 438 -7.05 -5.38 12.54
CA ILE A 438 -7.29 -6.74 12.02
C ILE A 438 -6.19 -7.71 12.48
N PRO A 439 -4.88 -7.47 12.21
CA PRO A 439 -3.83 -8.32 12.74
C PRO A 439 -3.60 -8.17 14.24
N ILE A 440 -3.80 -6.98 14.83
CA ILE A 440 -3.61 -6.74 16.28
C ILE A 440 -4.48 -7.69 17.12
N LEU A 441 -5.73 -7.93 16.70
CA LEU A 441 -6.64 -8.86 17.38
C LEU A 441 -6.19 -10.34 17.33
N LYS A 442 -5.05 -10.66 16.70
CA LYS A 442 -4.45 -12.00 16.70
C LYS A 442 -3.18 -12.10 17.55
N GLY A 443 -2.67 -10.98 18.07
CA GLY A 443 -1.42 -10.89 18.81
C GLY A 443 -1.60 -10.62 20.31
N LYS A 444 -0.56 -10.94 21.08
CA LYS A 444 -0.45 -10.55 22.50
C LYS A 444 0.42 -9.31 22.70
N LYS A 445 1.37 -9.06 21.78
CA LYS A 445 2.27 -7.91 21.72
C LYS A 445 2.26 -7.28 20.32
N LEU A 446 2.50 -5.98 20.24
CA LEU A 446 2.51 -5.20 19.00
C LEU A 446 3.84 -4.45 18.82
N ILE A 447 4.45 -4.58 17.64
CA ILE A 447 5.55 -3.75 17.19
C ILE A 447 5.11 -3.02 15.91
N LEU A 448 5.11 -1.69 15.94
CA LEU A 448 4.81 -0.86 14.79
C LEU A 448 6.12 -0.29 14.23
N ALA A 449 6.29 -0.32 12.91
CA ALA A 449 7.38 0.37 12.25
C ALA A 449 6.82 1.27 11.15
N GLY A 450 7.38 2.47 11.01
CA GLY A 450 6.94 3.42 10.00
C GLY A 450 7.68 4.75 10.11
N ASP A 451 7.23 5.71 9.31
CA ASP A 451 7.72 7.09 9.37
C ASP A 451 6.55 8.09 9.29
N PRO A 452 6.19 8.75 10.41
CA PRO A 452 5.11 9.73 10.43
C PRO A 452 5.47 11.03 9.68
N MET A 453 6.72 11.19 9.21
CA MET A 453 7.13 12.30 8.35
C MET A 453 7.11 11.95 6.85
N GLN A 454 6.69 10.74 6.49
CA GLN A 454 6.38 10.34 5.10
C GLN A 454 4.87 10.34 4.84
N LEU A 455 4.45 9.83 3.68
CA LEU A 455 3.06 9.83 3.23
C LEU A 455 2.10 9.16 4.25
N PRO A 456 0.97 9.82 4.60
CA PRO A 456 -0.12 9.19 5.32
C PRO A 456 -0.87 8.19 4.41
N PRO A 457 -1.81 7.40 4.96
CA PRO A 457 -2.76 6.67 4.12
C PRO A 457 -3.52 7.62 3.19
N THR A 458 -3.77 7.20 1.95
CA THR A 458 -4.58 7.96 0.99
C THR A 458 -6.05 7.94 1.39
N VAL A 459 -6.68 9.12 1.48
CA VAL A 459 -8.08 9.29 1.92
C VAL A 459 -8.82 10.23 0.97
N LEU A 460 -9.78 9.71 0.20
CA LEU A 460 -10.54 10.42 -0.84
C LEU A 460 -11.55 11.41 -0.26
N SER A 461 -12.17 11.09 0.87
CA SER A 461 -13.23 11.92 1.49
C SER A 461 -12.73 13.26 2.01
N VAL A 462 -11.43 13.38 2.34
CA VAL A 462 -10.80 14.62 2.79
C VAL A 462 -10.62 15.60 1.63
N ASP A 463 -10.28 15.09 0.45
CA ASP A 463 -10.10 15.92 -0.76
C ASP A 463 -11.42 16.62 -1.15
N LYS A 464 -12.57 15.94 -0.97
CA LYS A 464 -13.90 16.54 -1.22
C LYS A 464 -14.27 17.69 -0.27
N LYS A 465 -13.83 17.66 0.99
CA LYS A 465 -14.13 18.76 1.94
C LYS A 465 -13.31 20.01 1.66
N LYS A 466 -12.12 19.85 1.07
CA LYS A 466 -11.31 20.99 0.59
C LYS A 466 -11.94 21.63 -0.65
N THR A 467 -12.53 20.84 -1.56
CA THR A 467 -13.22 21.38 -2.74
C THR A 467 -14.58 21.98 -2.44
N LYS A 468 -15.40 21.41 -1.53
CA LYS A 468 -16.71 21.99 -1.16
C LYS A 468 -16.65 23.30 -0.34
N LYS A 469 -15.50 23.66 0.24
CA LYS A 469 -15.32 24.92 0.98
C LYS A 469 -15.20 26.17 0.09
N LYS A 470 -15.30 26.04 -1.25
CA LYS A 470 -15.24 27.16 -2.22
C LYS A 470 -16.62 27.75 -2.61
N VAL A 471 -17.71 27.36 -1.94
CA VAL A 471 -19.01 28.03 -2.11
C VAL A 471 -19.37 28.73 -0.80
N GLU A 472 -19.17 30.04 -0.78
CA GLU A 472 -19.56 30.90 0.33
C GLU A 472 -21.09 30.85 0.55
N PRO A 473 -21.56 30.69 1.79
CA PRO A 473 -22.80 31.30 2.21
C PRO A 473 -22.47 32.67 2.82
N THR A 474 -22.97 33.72 2.19
CA THR A 474 -23.10 35.07 2.75
C THR A 474 -23.87 34.99 4.07
N VAL A 475 -23.20 35.22 5.20
CA VAL A 475 -23.85 35.61 6.45
C VAL A 475 -22.93 36.62 7.15
N GLU A 476 -23.51 37.80 7.37
CA GLU A 476 -22.97 38.94 8.10
C GLU A 476 -22.52 38.52 9.52
N HIS A 477 -21.32 38.93 9.92
CA HIS A 477 -21.00 39.08 11.34
C HIS A 477 -20.28 40.39 11.61
N SER A 478 -20.91 41.12 12.51
CA SER A 478 -20.48 42.31 13.22
C SER A 478 -19.09 42.17 13.84
N SER A 479 -18.35 43.27 13.70
CA SER A 479 -17.06 43.55 14.28
C SER A 479 -17.05 43.51 15.81
N GLU A 480 -16.18 42.69 16.40
CA GLU A 480 -15.56 43.00 17.68
C GLU A 480 -14.07 42.69 17.62
N SER A 481 -13.30 43.71 17.99
CA SER A 481 -11.85 43.77 18.00
C SER A 481 -11.34 43.38 19.38
N SER A 482 -10.27 42.59 19.44
CA SER A 482 -9.38 42.63 20.61
C SER A 482 -7.96 42.24 20.20
N SER A 483 -7.06 43.05 20.71
CA SER A 483 -5.67 43.29 20.34
C SER A 483 -4.70 42.22 20.85
N ASP A 484 -3.72 41.90 20.01
CA ASP A 484 -2.46 41.26 20.36
C ASP A 484 -1.71 42.08 21.44
N THR A 485 -1.28 41.38 22.50
CA THR A 485 -0.14 41.81 23.33
C THR A 485 0.73 40.60 23.64
N ASP A 486 1.99 40.72 23.24
CA ASP A 486 3.10 39.84 23.56
C ASP A 486 3.26 39.68 25.08
N SER A 487 3.47 38.44 25.55
CA SER A 487 4.09 38.21 26.85
C SER A 487 5.03 37.01 26.82
N GLU A 488 6.17 37.24 27.45
CA GLU A 488 7.38 36.43 27.47
C GLU A 488 7.17 35.01 28.03
N THR A 489 7.95 34.07 27.50
CA THR A 489 7.97 32.66 27.90
C THR A 489 8.72 32.50 29.23
N PRO A 490 8.14 31.87 30.27
CA PRO A 490 8.89 31.54 31.48
C PRO A 490 9.73 30.26 31.30
N PRO A 491 10.84 30.10 32.04
CA PRO A 491 11.79 29.01 31.88
C PRO A 491 11.22 27.65 32.33
N PRO A 492 11.78 26.52 31.85
CA PRO A 492 11.21 25.20 32.07
C PRO A 492 11.25 24.77 33.55
N PRO A 493 10.21 24.09 34.07
CA PRO A 493 10.21 23.60 35.44
C PRO A 493 11.13 22.38 35.58
N LYS A 494 11.86 22.33 36.71
CA LYS A 494 12.67 21.18 37.14
C LYS A 494 11.81 19.91 37.28
N PRO A 495 12.35 18.71 37.00
CA PRO A 495 11.59 17.48 37.02
C PRO A 495 11.17 17.10 38.45
N GLN A 496 9.86 17.08 38.70
CA GLN A 496 9.25 16.43 39.85
C GLN A 496 8.73 15.03 39.45
N PRO A 497 8.70 14.05 40.37
CA PRO A 497 8.27 12.68 40.07
C PRO A 497 6.79 12.67 39.62
N GLN A 498 6.56 12.25 38.36
CA GLN A 498 5.25 12.25 37.73
C GLN A 498 4.34 11.17 38.32
N LYS A 499 3.20 11.57 38.90
CA LYS A 499 2.04 10.69 39.01
C LYS A 499 1.65 10.28 37.58
N LYS A 500 1.63 8.97 37.27
CA LYS A 500 1.29 8.41 35.94
C LYS A 500 -0.18 8.74 35.60
N ASN A 501 -0.47 9.93 35.10
CA ASN A 501 -1.78 10.24 34.52
C ASN A 501 -1.98 9.35 33.27
N LEU A 502 -3.10 8.62 33.21
CA LEU A 502 -3.46 7.85 32.03
C LEU A 502 -3.60 8.80 30.82
N PRO A 503 -3.07 8.43 29.64
CA PRO A 503 -3.26 9.23 28.44
C PRO A 503 -4.74 9.25 28.04
N VAL A 504 -5.17 10.33 27.40
CA VAL A 504 -6.57 10.52 27.00
C VAL A 504 -6.78 10.03 25.57
N LEU A 505 -7.71 9.10 25.37
CA LEU A 505 -8.14 8.67 24.04
C LEU A 505 -8.95 9.80 23.37
N GLN A 506 -8.45 10.31 22.25
CA GLN A 506 -9.15 11.32 21.44
C GLN A 506 -9.68 10.70 20.14
N PRO A 507 -10.96 10.92 19.80
CA PRO A 507 -11.49 10.53 18.49
C PRO A 507 -10.73 11.20 17.34
N PRO A 508 -10.42 10.47 16.25
CA PRO A 508 -9.69 11.04 15.13
C PRO A 508 -10.52 12.10 14.39
N ARG A 509 -9.84 13.16 13.94
CA ARG A 509 -10.46 14.19 13.09
C ARG A 509 -10.64 13.69 11.66
N THR A 510 -9.63 12.98 11.12
CA THR A 510 -9.55 12.45 9.76
C THR A 510 -9.01 11.01 9.78
N LEU A 511 -9.26 10.26 8.69
CA LEU A 511 -8.69 8.91 8.50
C LEU A 511 -7.17 8.93 8.25
N GLU A 512 -6.57 10.09 7.97
CA GLU A 512 -5.12 10.26 7.82
C GLU A 512 -4.37 10.07 9.15
N THR A 513 -5.06 10.17 10.30
CA THR A 513 -4.44 9.90 11.60
C THR A 513 -4.24 8.40 11.74
N THR A 514 -2.98 7.96 11.64
CA THR A 514 -2.64 6.54 11.77
C THR A 514 -2.61 6.09 13.22
N LEU A 515 -2.65 4.77 13.44
CA LEU A 515 -2.44 4.20 14.77
C LEU A 515 -1.09 4.64 15.35
N PHE A 516 -0.04 4.70 14.52
CA PHE A 516 1.28 5.17 14.92
C PHE A 516 1.22 6.62 15.43
N ASP A 517 0.63 7.53 14.65
CA ASP A 517 0.49 8.95 15.03
C ASP A 517 -0.30 9.12 16.34
N ARG A 518 -1.38 8.35 16.52
CA ARG A 518 -2.22 8.41 17.72
C ARG A 518 -1.45 7.96 18.96
N LEU A 519 -0.78 6.81 18.87
CA LEU A 519 0.00 6.29 19.99
C LEU A 519 1.20 7.18 20.33
N GLU A 520 1.85 7.75 19.32
CA GLU A 520 2.93 8.73 19.53
C GLU A 520 2.43 9.96 20.29
N LYS A 521 1.26 10.51 19.94
CA LYS A 521 0.66 11.64 20.66
C LYS A 521 0.28 11.29 22.10
N MET A 522 -0.17 10.06 22.34
CA MET A 522 -0.59 9.61 23.66
C MET A 522 0.59 9.33 24.60
N TYR A 523 1.65 8.69 24.10
CA TYR A 523 2.71 8.15 24.93
C TYR A 523 4.09 8.75 24.68
N GLY A 524 4.28 9.51 23.59
CA GLY A 524 5.54 10.17 23.26
C GLY A 524 6.71 9.21 23.08
N SER A 525 7.87 9.58 23.65
CA SER A 525 9.11 8.80 23.57
C SER A 525 9.10 7.51 24.40
N SER A 526 8.10 7.30 25.26
CA SER A 526 8.02 6.08 26.09
C SER A 526 7.71 4.81 25.28
N ILE A 527 7.22 4.97 24.05
CA ILE A 527 6.91 3.86 23.13
C ILE A 527 7.71 3.90 21.85
N LYS A 528 8.48 4.98 21.60
CA LYS A 528 9.07 5.26 20.29
C LYS A 528 10.59 5.27 20.37
N ARG A 529 11.25 4.59 19.43
CA ARG A 529 12.68 4.75 19.14
C ARG A 529 12.89 5.11 17.68
N MET A 530 13.72 6.12 17.44
CA MET A 530 14.02 6.62 16.10
C MET A 530 15.39 6.12 15.67
N LEU A 531 15.47 5.56 14.47
CA LEU A 531 16.73 5.21 13.82
C LEU A 531 17.40 6.49 13.30
N GLN A 532 18.71 6.62 13.53
CA GLN A 532 19.41 7.91 13.37
C GLN A 532 20.43 7.93 12.23
N VAL A 533 20.98 6.78 11.84
CA VAL A 533 21.98 6.69 10.78
C VAL A 533 21.33 6.18 9.50
N GLN A 534 21.51 6.90 8.39
CA GLN A 534 20.97 6.55 7.08
C GLN A 534 22.07 6.13 6.10
N TYR A 535 21.76 5.14 5.26
CA TYR A 535 22.65 4.49 4.30
C TYR A 535 22.17 4.69 2.85
N ARG A 536 21.30 5.67 2.66
CA ARG A 536 20.88 6.18 1.36
C ARG A 536 21.64 7.49 1.15
N MET A 537 20.94 8.61 1.08
CA MET A 537 21.34 9.92 0.55
C MET A 537 22.79 10.37 0.83
N HIS A 538 23.36 11.12 -0.11
CA HIS A 538 24.47 12.03 0.14
C HIS A 538 24.17 12.97 1.32
N ALA A 539 25.21 13.45 2.04
CA ALA A 539 25.04 14.33 3.20
C ALA A 539 24.23 15.60 2.87
N ASP A 540 24.52 16.26 1.75
CA ASP A 540 23.82 17.47 1.34
C ASP A 540 22.33 17.24 1.06
N ILE A 541 21.99 16.13 0.39
CA ILE A 541 20.59 15.75 0.17
C ILE A 541 19.89 15.48 1.51
N CYS A 542 20.58 14.86 2.47
CA CYS A 542 20.05 14.53 3.79
C CYS A 542 19.89 15.77 4.71
N ALA A 543 20.68 16.81 4.50
CA ALA A 543 20.78 17.97 5.39
C ALA A 543 19.42 18.67 5.60
N PHE A 544 18.71 18.96 4.51
CA PHE A 544 17.43 19.68 4.60
C PHE A 544 16.31 18.85 5.25
N PRO A 545 16.01 17.59 4.82
CA PRO A 545 15.05 16.74 5.52
C PRO A 545 15.40 16.54 7.00
N SER A 546 16.69 16.31 7.31
CA SER A 546 17.15 16.12 8.69
C SER A 546 16.80 17.32 9.57
N ALA A 547 17.17 18.52 9.14
CA ALA A 547 16.95 19.75 9.90
C ALA A 547 15.45 20.09 10.05
N THR A 548 14.66 19.91 9.00
CA THR A 548 13.26 20.40 8.97
C THR A 548 12.22 19.40 9.46
N LEU A 549 12.47 18.10 9.34
CA LEU A 549 11.50 17.05 9.64
C LEU A 549 11.96 16.08 10.72
N TYR A 550 13.27 15.96 10.95
CA TYR A 550 13.84 14.97 11.87
C TYR A 550 14.66 15.60 13.00
N SER A 551 14.46 16.89 13.27
CA SER A 551 15.11 17.63 14.39
C SER A 551 16.64 17.50 14.40
N SER A 552 17.25 17.44 13.20
CA SER A 552 18.70 17.25 13.01
C SER A 552 19.28 15.97 13.60
N LYS A 553 18.45 14.95 13.87
CA LYS A 553 18.89 13.64 14.41
C LYS A 553 19.27 12.63 13.34
N LEU A 554 18.96 12.92 12.07
CA LEU A 554 19.26 12.04 10.94
C LEU A 554 20.64 12.37 10.38
N THR A 555 21.52 11.37 10.33
CA THR A 555 22.94 11.51 9.93
C THR A 555 23.28 10.50 8.83
N SER A 556 24.14 10.87 7.90
CA SER A 556 24.61 9.99 6.83
C SER A 556 25.73 9.09 7.34
N SER A 557 25.69 7.80 6.97
CA SER A 557 26.83 6.89 7.19
C SER A 557 28.04 7.34 6.38
N PRO A 558 29.28 7.15 6.88
CA PRO A 558 30.50 7.41 6.11
C PRO A 558 30.54 6.71 4.74
N SER A 559 29.84 5.57 4.62
CA SER A 559 29.71 4.82 3.37
C SER A 559 28.91 5.53 2.28
N VAL A 560 28.16 6.60 2.61
CA VAL A 560 27.30 7.31 1.67
C VAL A 560 27.38 8.83 1.77
N GLU A 561 28.02 9.38 2.80
CA GLU A 561 27.98 10.83 3.04
C GLU A 561 28.58 11.66 1.92
N ALA A 562 29.59 11.13 1.22
CA ALA A 562 30.33 11.80 0.14
C ALA A 562 30.14 11.17 -1.25
N ARG A 563 29.14 10.28 -1.42
CA ARG A 563 28.93 9.55 -2.68
C ARG A 563 28.36 10.44 -3.80
N LEU A 564 28.96 10.37 -4.98
CA LEU A 564 28.58 11.20 -6.14
C LEU A 564 28.27 10.31 -7.34
N LEU A 565 27.73 10.88 -8.43
CA LEU A 565 27.51 10.11 -9.66
C LEU A 565 28.85 9.71 -10.28
N LEU A 566 29.91 10.50 -10.07
CA LEU A 566 31.27 10.22 -10.52
C LEU A 566 31.82 8.86 -10.05
N ASP A 567 31.36 8.35 -8.89
CA ASP A 567 31.83 7.06 -8.38
C ASP A 567 31.19 5.86 -9.11
N LEU A 568 30.32 6.09 -10.09
CA LEU A 568 29.70 5.02 -10.86
C LEU A 568 30.69 4.49 -11.91
N PRO A 569 30.77 3.16 -12.11
CA PRO A 569 31.81 2.56 -12.94
C PRO A 569 31.70 2.90 -14.44
N GLU A 570 30.52 3.30 -14.89
CA GLU A 570 30.23 3.56 -16.32
C GLU A 570 30.16 5.04 -16.66
N THR A 571 30.34 5.94 -15.68
CA THR A 571 30.28 7.39 -15.94
C THR A 571 31.62 7.91 -16.42
N HIS A 572 31.61 8.64 -17.53
CA HIS A 572 32.78 9.28 -18.13
C HIS A 572 32.34 10.56 -18.84
N VAL A 573 33.13 11.62 -18.71
CA VAL A 573 32.93 12.87 -19.46
C VAL A 573 34.28 13.36 -19.97
N ASP A 574 34.30 13.90 -21.18
CA ASP A 574 35.56 14.29 -21.84
C ASP A 574 36.12 15.63 -21.30
N SER A 575 35.28 16.41 -20.61
CA SER A 575 35.62 17.72 -20.05
C SER A 575 35.59 17.68 -18.52
N ALA A 576 36.63 18.23 -17.89
CA ALA A 576 36.71 18.38 -16.44
C ALA A 576 35.61 19.30 -15.87
N ASP A 577 35.14 20.26 -16.68
CA ASP A 577 34.04 21.15 -16.30
C ASP A 577 32.71 20.37 -16.28
N ASP A 578 32.45 19.56 -17.32
CA ASP A 578 31.24 18.73 -17.38
C ASP A 578 31.24 17.64 -16.30
N GLU A 579 32.41 17.07 -15.97
CA GLU A 579 32.55 16.10 -14.88
C GLU A 579 32.09 16.72 -13.55
N LYS A 580 32.57 17.94 -13.26
CA LYS A 580 32.22 18.67 -12.04
C LYS A 580 30.74 19.08 -12.02
N GLU A 581 30.25 19.61 -13.15
CA GLU A 581 28.88 20.13 -13.25
C GLU A 581 27.81 19.05 -13.29
N ILE A 582 28.06 17.92 -13.95
CA ILE A 582 27.06 16.86 -14.18
C ILE A 582 27.20 15.76 -13.13
N LEU A 583 28.41 15.27 -12.89
CA LEU A 583 28.65 14.09 -12.05
C LEU A 583 29.10 14.42 -10.62
N GLY A 584 29.77 15.56 -10.44
CA GLY A 584 30.36 16.01 -9.18
C GLY A 584 29.39 16.75 -8.25
N THR A 585 28.19 17.08 -8.71
CA THR A 585 27.23 17.90 -7.95
C THR A 585 26.08 17.07 -7.38
N PRO A 586 25.87 17.00 -6.05
CA PRO A 586 24.84 16.15 -5.45
C PRO A 586 23.44 16.79 -5.51
N VAL A 587 23.33 18.11 -5.58
CA VAL A 587 22.04 18.82 -5.62
C VAL A 587 22.07 19.92 -6.67
N VAL A 588 21.16 19.86 -7.64
CA VAL A 588 20.99 20.85 -8.71
C VAL A 588 19.57 21.42 -8.64
N PHE A 589 19.43 22.73 -8.83
CA PHE A 589 18.14 23.41 -8.92
C PHE A 589 18.05 24.23 -10.21
N PHE A 590 17.19 23.81 -11.13
CA PHE A 590 16.78 24.59 -12.29
C PHE A 590 15.62 25.50 -11.91
N ASP A 591 15.93 26.78 -11.67
CA ASP A 591 14.92 27.80 -11.43
C ASP A 591 14.35 28.30 -12.76
N THR A 592 13.02 28.18 -12.89
CA THR A 592 12.27 28.67 -14.06
C THR A 592 11.58 30.01 -13.79
N ALA A 593 11.85 30.65 -12.65
CA ALA A 593 11.35 31.98 -12.32
C ALA A 593 11.76 33.01 -13.38
N GLY A 594 10.77 33.75 -13.89
CA GLY A 594 10.99 34.78 -14.91
C GLY A 594 11.13 34.25 -16.35
N CYS A 595 11.07 32.93 -16.58
CA CYS A 595 11.14 32.34 -17.93
C CYS A 595 9.76 32.22 -18.63
N GLU A 596 8.67 32.64 -17.97
CA GLU A 596 7.30 32.49 -18.47
C GLU A 596 6.90 31.04 -18.78
N TYR A 597 7.49 30.08 -18.05
CA TYR A 597 7.19 28.65 -18.18
C TYR A 597 5.90 28.33 -17.42
N PHE A 598 4.75 28.79 -17.95
CA PHE A 598 3.46 28.67 -17.29
C PHE A 598 2.88 27.26 -17.34
N GLU A 599 2.18 26.90 -16.27
CA GLU A 599 1.46 25.63 -16.20
C GLU A 599 0.22 25.61 -17.13
N ARG A 600 -0.18 24.41 -17.54
CA ARG A 600 -1.46 24.14 -18.21
C ARG A 600 -2.29 23.15 -17.43
N THR A 601 -3.60 23.20 -17.64
CA THR A 601 -4.58 22.30 -17.01
C THR A 601 -5.07 21.30 -18.04
N GLU A 602 -4.96 20.02 -17.74
CA GLU A 602 -5.46 18.92 -18.57
C GLU A 602 -6.73 18.33 -17.92
N GLY A 603 -7.88 18.52 -18.58
CA GLY A 603 -9.22 18.10 -18.12
C GLY A 603 -10.27 19.22 -18.20
N ASP A 604 -11.56 18.86 -18.16
CA ASP A 604 -12.65 19.86 -18.14
C ASP A 604 -12.79 20.49 -16.73
N GLY A 605 -12.59 21.81 -16.65
CA GLY A 605 -12.77 22.62 -15.43
C GLY A 605 -11.52 22.77 -14.54
N ASP A 606 -11.70 23.46 -13.40
CA ASP A 606 -10.65 23.72 -12.38
C ASP A 606 -10.14 22.45 -11.66
N GLU A 607 -10.73 21.29 -11.95
CA GLU A 607 -10.39 19.99 -11.34
C GLU A 607 -9.36 19.17 -12.14
N GLY A 608 -8.87 19.70 -13.27
CA GLY A 608 -7.88 19.04 -14.12
C GLY A 608 -6.49 18.93 -13.47
N SER A 609 -5.73 17.89 -13.86
CA SER A 609 -4.33 17.75 -13.46
C SER A 609 -3.47 18.80 -14.18
N LYS A 610 -2.32 19.14 -13.61
CA LYS A 610 -1.46 20.22 -14.11
C LYS A 610 -0.23 19.65 -14.80
N CYS A 611 0.22 20.29 -15.87
CA CYS A 611 1.46 19.97 -16.58
C CYS A 611 2.18 21.25 -17.01
N ASN A 612 3.47 21.14 -17.30
CA ASN A 612 4.32 22.22 -17.76
C ASN A 612 5.29 21.67 -18.81
N GLU A 613 5.08 22.04 -20.08
CA GLU A 613 5.86 21.56 -21.22
C GLU A 613 7.30 22.04 -21.21
N ASN A 614 7.51 23.30 -20.79
CA ASN A 614 8.83 23.88 -20.78
C ASN A 614 9.68 23.26 -19.65
N GLU A 615 9.10 23.04 -18.45
CA GLU A 615 9.75 22.22 -17.42
C GLU A 615 10.03 20.80 -17.91
N ALA A 616 9.11 20.17 -18.65
CA ALA A 616 9.32 18.83 -19.17
C ALA A 616 10.50 18.76 -20.15
N THR A 617 10.72 19.82 -20.94
CA THR A 617 11.89 19.97 -21.81
C THR A 617 13.18 20.10 -21.00
N VAL A 618 13.20 20.91 -19.93
CA VAL A 618 14.37 21.02 -19.04
C VAL A 618 14.71 19.67 -18.41
N VAL A 619 13.69 18.95 -17.91
CA VAL A 619 13.87 17.60 -17.37
C VAL A 619 14.44 16.64 -18.40
N LYS A 620 13.91 16.63 -19.62
CA LYS A 620 14.40 15.79 -20.71
C LYS A 620 15.87 16.11 -21.02
N ASN A 621 16.22 17.39 -21.18
CA ASN A 621 17.59 17.81 -21.48
C ASN A 621 18.56 17.39 -20.36
N TRP A 622 18.15 17.48 -19.10
CA TRP A 622 18.98 17.01 -17.98
C TRP A 622 19.15 15.49 -17.97
N VAL A 623 18.08 14.74 -18.24
CA VAL A 623 18.15 13.28 -18.41
C VAL A 623 19.08 12.91 -19.56
N ASP A 624 18.99 13.61 -20.70
CA ASP A 624 19.85 13.40 -21.87
C ASP A 624 21.34 13.66 -21.51
N LYS A 625 21.63 14.72 -20.74
CA LYS A 625 22.99 15.02 -20.23
C LYS A 625 23.51 13.93 -19.28
N LEU A 626 22.69 13.46 -18.33
CA LEU A 626 23.09 12.39 -17.40
C LEU A 626 23.40 11.07 -18.12
N ILE A 627 22.55 10.69 -19.07
CA ILE A 627 22.75 9.46 -19.85
C ILE A 627 23.95 9.61 -20.79
N GLY A 628 24.14 10.79 -21.39
CA GLY A 628 25.32 11.11 -22.19
C GLY A 628 26.63 11.02 -21.40
N ALA A 629 26.59 11.33 -20.09
CA ALA A 629 27.71 11.18 -19.17
C ALA A 629 27.88 9.75 -18.60
N GLY A 630 27.10 8.77 -19.10
CA GLY A 630 27.22 7.35 -18.74
C GLY A 630 26.35 6.87 -17.56
N VAL A 631 25.41 7.70 -17.06
CA VAL A 631 24.44 7.24 -16.06
C VAL A 631 23.37 6.37 -16.72
N GLN A 632 23.17 5.16 -16.23
CA GLN A 632 22.25 4.21 -16.86
C GLN A 632 20.77 4.62 -16.69
N PRO A 633 19.88 4.38 -17.67
CA PRO A 633 18.45 4.67 -17.52
C PRO A 633 17.82 4.01 -16.28
N THR A 634 18.26 2.78 -15.94
CA THR A 634 17.84 2.04 -14.74
C THR A 634 18.22 2.73 -13.42
N GLN A 635 19.21 3.63 -13.43
CA GLN A 635 19.72 4.38 -12.28
C GLN A 635 19.01 5.73 -12.09
N ILE A 636 18.10 6.10 -13.00
CA ILE A 636 17.42 7.39 -13.01
C ILE A 636 15.93 7.21 -12.66
N ALA A 637 15.38 8.13 -11.86
CA ALA A 637 13.94 8.32 -11.73
C ALA A 637 13.52 9.77 -11.92
N VAL A 638 12.39 9.96 -12.59
CA VAL A 638 11.73 11.25 -12.74
C VAL A 638 10.42 11.25 -11.95
N ILE A 639 10.29 12.20 -11.04
CA ILE A 639 9.17 12.29 -10.10
C ILE A 639 8.44 13.61 -10.33
N SER A 640 7.11 13.57 -10.40
CA SER A 640 6.29 14.78 -10.37
C SER A 640 5.06 14.60 -9.47
N PRO A 641 4.57 15.64 -8.78
CA PRO A 641 3.33 15.55 -8.00
C PRO A 641 2.08 15.33 -8.85
N TYR A 642 2.12 15.65 -10.16
CA TYR A 642 0.95 15.72 -11.02
C TYR A 642 0.93 14.62 -12.08
N GLN A 643 -0.21 13.94 -12.21
CA GLN A 643 -0.35 12.81 -13.14
C GLN A 643 -0.26 13.24 -14.61
N ALA A 644 -0.79 14.41 -14.97
CA ALA A 644 -0.65 14.98 -16.33
C ALA A 644 0.83 15.20 -16.69
N GLN A 645 1.63 15.75 -15.77
CA GLN A 645 3.07 15.90 -15.97
C GLN A 645 3.78 14.54 -16.13
N VAL A 646 3.41 13.55 -15.34
CA VAL A 646 3.95 12.19 -15.48
C VAL A 646 3.63 11.59 -16.85
N THR A 647 2.41 11.80 -17.36
CA THR A 647 2.00 11.35 -18.70
C THR A 647 2.80 12.06 -19.79
N LEU A 648 2.98 13.37 -19.69
CA LEU A 648 3.77 14.18 -20.62
C LEU A 648 5.25 13.76 -20.63
N LEU A 649 5.88 13.66 -19.46
CA LEU A 649 7.27 13.18 -19.35
C LEU A 649 7.42 11.75 -19.87
N THR A 650 6.42 10.92 -19.64
CA THR A 650 6.36 9.55 -20.16
C THR A 650 6.34 9.54 -21.69
N SER A 651 5.55 10.38 -22.35
CA SER A 651 5.51 10.43 -23.82
C SER A 651 6.77 11.01 -24.43
N LEU A 652 7.48 11.90 -23.73
CA LEU A 652 8.72 12.51 -24.21
C LEU A 652 9.96 11.62 -24.02
N ILE A 653 10.08 10.95 -22.87
CA ILE A 653 11.32 10.28 -22.45
C ILE A 653 11.29 8.77 -22.77
N ARG A 654 10.15 8.08 -22.59
CA ARG A 654 10.09 6.63 -22.79
C ARG A 654 10.36 6.15 -24.22
N PRO A 655 9.98 6.87 -25.30
CA PRO A 655 10.32 6.42 -26.66
C PRO A 655 11.82 6.29 -26.90
N GLN A 656 12.63 7.06 -26.17
CA GLN A 656 14.09 7.10 -26.33
C GLN A 656 14.80 6.10 -25.39
N TYR A 657 14.36 5.99 -24.14
CA TYR A 657 15.08 5.22 -23.10
C TYR A 657 14.33 3.99 -22.58
N GLY A 658 13.17 3.69 -23.14
CA GLY A 658 12.36 2.52 -22.75
C GLY A 658 11.72 2.64 -21.36
N PRO A 659 11.18 1.52 -20.84
CA PRO A 659 10.49 1.47 -19.55
C PRO A 659 11.43 1.39 -18.33
N GLU A 660 12.74 1.26 -18.54
CA GLU A 660 13.75 1.10 -17.48
C GLU A 660 13.96 2.39 -16.66
N LEU A 661 13.83 3.54 -17.31
CA LEU A 661 13.81 4.84 -16.65
C LEU A 661 12.45 5.04 -15.99
N GLU A 662 12.46 5.13 -14.66
CA GLU A 662 11.23 5.17 -13.88
C GLU A 662 10.63 6.58 -13.85
N ILE A 663 9.42 6.73 -14.37
CA ILE A 663 8.66 7.98 -14.35
C ILE A 663 7.37 7.75 -13.60
N GLY A 664 7.10 8.54 -12.55
CA GLY A 664 5.89 8.36 -11.76
C GLY A 664 5.57 9.50 -10.81
N THR A 665 4.43 9.37 -10.15
CA THR A 665 4.03 10.30 -9.09
C THR A 665 4.82 10.02 -7.81
N VAL A 666 4.83 11.01 -6.90
CA VAL A 666 5.45 10.85 -5.57
C VAL A 666 4.90 9.60 -4.86
N ASP A 667 3.59 9.43 -4.86
CA ASP A 667 2.89 8.29 -4.26
C ASP A 667 3.25 6.96 -4.96
N GLY A 668 3.37 6.95 -6.30
CA GLY A 668 3.72 5.77 -7.08
C GLY A 668 5.19 5.31 -6.94
N MET A 669 6.08 6.23 -6.53
CA MET A 669 7.52 6.00 -6.35
C MET A 669 7.89 5.70 -4.88
N GLN A 670 6.90 5.51 -4.01
CA GLN A 670 7.14 5.18 -2.61
C GLN A 670 7.87 3.84 -2.44
N GLY A 671 8.84 3.82 -1.52
CA GLY A 671 9.67 2.63 -1.26
C GLY A 671 10.77 2.39 -2.28
N ARG A 672 10.77 3.12 -3.42
CA ARG A 672 11.85 3.06 -4.42
C ARG A 672 13.03 3.95 -4.03
N GLU A 673 14.15 3.79 -4.70
CA GLU A 673 15.35 4.62 -4.59
C GLU A 673 16.19 4.49 -5.87
N LYS A 674 16.84 5.58 -6.29
CA LYS A 674 17.64 5.65 -7.53
C LYS A 674 18.89 6.49 -7.31
N ASP A 675 19.93 6.24 -8.10
CA ASP A 675 21.19 6.99 -8.05
C ASP A 675 20.97 8.47 -8.36
N ALA A 676 20.23 8.77 -9.42
CA ALA A 676 19.77 10.12 -9.76
C ALA A 676 18.24 10.23 -9.71
N VAL A 677 17.74 11.29 -9.08
CA VAL A 677 16.32 11.62 -9.05
C VAL A 677 16.10 13.04 -9.53
N ILE A 678 15.21 13.21 -10.51
CA ILE A 678 14.78 14.50 -11.04
C ILE A 678 13.34 14.77 -10.57
N ILE A 679 13.08 15.93 -9.99
CA ILE A 679 11.75 16.35 -9.51
C ILE A 679 11.26 17.54 -10.33
N SER A 680 10.15 17.40 -11.05
CA SER A 680 9.44 18.53 -11.70
C SER A 680 8.28 19.00 -10.82
N LEU A 681 8.35 20.27 -10.39
CA LEU A 681 7.38 20.90 -9.49
C LEU A 681 6.11 21.37 -10.21
N VAL A 682 6.18 21.66 -11.51
CA VAL A 682 5.09 22.04 -12.43
C VAL A 682 4.49 23.42 -12.20
N ARG A 683 4.36 23.83 -10.94
CA ARG A 683 3.57 25.00 -10.53
C ARG A 683 4.29 26.29 -10.88
N SER A 684 3.71 27.02 -11.83
CA SER A 684 4.15 28.32 -12.31
C SER A 684 2.92 29.08 -12.81
N ASN A 685 2.47 30.08 -12.07
CA ASN A 685 1.22 30.82 -12.36
C ASN A 685 1.19 32.20 -11.67
N GLU A 686 0.41 33.12 -12.24
CA GLU A 686 0.27 34.49 -11.73
C GLU A 686 -0.40 34.55 -10.34
N THR A 687 -1.26 33.59 -10.03
CA THR A 687 -1.99 33.52 -8.75
C THR A 687 -1.13 32.99 -7.59
N ARG A 688 0.11 32.56 -7.87
CA ARG A 688 1.07 32.00 -6.90
C ARG A 688 0.51 30.79 -6.13
N GLU A 689 -0.38 30.04 -6.77
CA GLU A 689 -0.97 28.84 -6.21
C GLU A 689 -0.08 27.62 -6.47
N VAL A 690 0.23 26.87 -5.42
CA VAL A 690 1.11 25.68 -5.51
C VAL A 690 0.36 24.34 -5.35
N GLY A 691 -0.93 24.37 -5.06
CA GLY A 691 -1.77 23.18 -4.89
C GLY A 691 -1.17 22.10 -3.98
N PHE A 692 -0.95 20.91 -4.55
CA PHE A 692 -0.48 19.70 -3.85
C PHE A 692 0.92 19.82 -3.24
N LEU A 693 1.75 20.76 -3.71
CA LEU A 693 3.10 20.97 -3.17
C LEU A 693 3.11 21.48 -1.72
N LYS A 694 1.99 21.99 -1.19
CA LYS A 694 1.90 22.44 0.22
C LYS A 694 2.14 21.29 1.21
N GLU A 695 1.97 20.04 0.79
CA GLU A 695 2.11 18.88 1.65
C GLU A 695 3.59 18.47 1.82
N LYS A 696 4.20 18.92 2.93
CA LYS A 696 5.62 18.66 3.25
C LYS A 696 6.04 17.17 3.21
N ARG A 697 5.13 16.25 3.55
CA ARG A 697 5.37 14.79 3.58
C ARG A 697 5.61 14.22 2.19
N ARG A 698 4.88 14.68 1.17
CA ARG A 698 5.09 14.29 -0.24
C ARG A 698 6.45 14.75 -0.71
N LEU A 699 6.79 16.00 -0.46
CA LEU A 699 8.09 16.54 -0.87
C LEU A 699 9.24 15.80 -0.18
N ASN A 700 9.11 15.51 1.12
CA ASN A 700 10.06 14.68 1.85
C ASN A 700 10.26 13.31 1.17
N VAL A 701 9.18 12.63 0.79
CA VAL A 701 9.26 11.36 0.08
C VAL A 701 10.01 11.52 -1.24
N ALA A 702 9.71 12.54 -2.04
CA ALA A 702 10.33 12.78 -3.34
C ALA A 702 11.84 13.03 -3.22
N MET A 703 12.27 13.96 -2.35
CA MET A 703 13.69 14.29 -2.15
C MET A 703 14.49 13.08 -1.66
N THR A 704 13.91 12.30 -0.73
CA THR A 704 14.60 11.18 -0.07
C THR A 704 14.63 9.89 -0.89
N ARG A 705 14.20 9.94 -2.17
CA ARG A 705 14.42 8.88 -3.16
C ARG A 705 15.83 8.91 -3.76
N ALA A 706 16.44 10.09 -3.80
CA ALA A 706 17.75 10.31 -4.39
C ALA A 706 18.84 9.63 -3.58
N LYS A 707 19.78 8.99 -4.26
CA LYS A 707 20.94 8.38 -3.63
C LYS A 707 22.17 9.29 -3.71
N ARG A 708 22.59 9.63 -4.92
CA ARG A 708 23.81 10.38 -5.24
C ARG A 708 23.48 11.80 -5.72
N HIS A 709 22.43 11.92 -6.54
CA HIS A 709 22.09 13.16 -7.21
C HIS A 709 20.59 13.48 -7.12
N LEU A 710 20.27 14.71 -6.72
CA LEU A 710 18.93 15.28 -6.68
C LEU A 710 18.87 16.52 -7.57
N CYS A 711 18.09 16.45 -8.65
CA CYS A 711 17.78 17.59 -9.50
C CYS A 711 16.34 18.05 -9.25
N VAL A 712 16.15 19.34 -9.04
CA VAL A 712 14.84 19.97 -8.86
C VAL A 712 14.61 20.96 -9.99
N VAL A 713 13.45 20.91 -10.63
CA VAL A 713 13.03 21.83 -11.69
C VAL A 713 11.74 22.50 -11.27
N GLY A 714 11.70 23.83 -11.24
CA GLY A 714 10.47 24.57 -11.00
C GLY A 714 10.65 26.07 -10.75
N ASP A 715 9.52 26.76 -10.66
CA ASP A 715 9.48 28.22 -10.51
C ASP A 715 9.56 28.63 -9.03
N SER A 716 10.70 29.21 -8.63
CA SER A 716 10.90 29.69 -7.25
C SER A 716 9.93 30.81 -6.86
N ALA A 717 9.53 31.67 -7.80
CA ALA A 717 8.62 32.80 -7.56
C ALA A 717 7.21 32.32 -7.22
N THR A 718 6.72 31.27 -7.88
CA THR A 718 5.44 30.63 -7.52
C THR A 718 5.58 29.77 -6.26
N VAL A 719 6.58 28.89 -6.20
CA VAL A 719 6.67 27.84 -5.16
C VAL A 719 6.91 28.41 -3.75
N CYS A 720 7.61 29.55 -3.61
CA CYS A 720 7.89 30.17 -2.30
C CYS A 720 6.62 30.61 -1.54
N HIS A 721 5.52 30.84 -2.25
CA HIS A 721 4.22 31.21 -1.67
C HIS A 721 3.45 30.00 -1.11
N GLY A 722 3.96 28.80 -1.30
CA GLY A 722 3.36 27.56 -0.81
C GLY A 722 3.46 27.31 0.71
N GLY A 723 3.99 28.27 1.47
CA GLY A 723 4.04 28.25 2.93
C GLY A 723 5.45 28.22 3.50
N LYS A 724 5.57 28.28 4.83
CA LYS A 724 6.86 28.38 5.54
C LYS A 724 7.84 27.26 5.19
N TYR A 725 7.34 26.06 4.91
CA TYR A 725 8.18 24.90 4.56
C TYR A 725 8.83 25.07 3.18
N LEU A 726 8.03 25.34 2.14
CA LEU A 726 8.53 25.52 0.77
C LEU A 726 9.44 26.75 0.67
N LYS A 727 9.10 27.86 1.34
CA LYS A 727 9.98 29.04 1.42
C LYS A 727 11.35 28.71 2.00
N ARG A 728 11.41 27.94 3.09
CA ARG A 728 12.68 27.49 3.69
C ARG A 728 13.43 26.52 2.78
N TRP A 729 12.71 25.68 2.04
CA TRP A 729 13.32 24.75 1.11
C TRP A 729 13.97 25.45 -0.08
N LEU A 730 13.28 26.41 -0.70
CA LEU A 730 13.86 27.20 -1.78
C LEU A 730 15.06 28.03 -1.31
N ALA A 731 14.97 28.66 -0.13
CA ALA A 731 16.12 29.37 0.45
C ALA A 731 17.29 28.43 0.76
N TRP A 732 17.01 27.15 1.03
CA TRP A 732 18.05 26.14 1.19
C TRP A 732 18.65 25.72 -0.15
N LEU A 733 17.83 25.53 -1.19
CA LEU A 733 18.31 25.24 -2.55
C LEU A 733 19.18 26.38 -3.07
N ASP A 734 18.75 27.62 -2.93
CA ASP A 734 19.50 28.82 -3.34
C ASP A 734 20.90 28.91 -2.72
N LYS A 735 21.05 28.40 -1.48
CA LYS A 735 22.31 28.45 -0.74
C LYS A 735 23.19 27.20 -0.93
N ASN A 736 22.60 26.03 -1.18
CA ASN A 736 23.31 24.73 -1.08
C ASN A 736 23.22 23.87 -2.35
N ALA A 737 22.43 24.25 -3.34
CA ALA A 737 22.37 23.59 -4.64
C ALA A 737 23.17 24.38 -5.68
N ASP A 738 23.56 23.70 -6.76
CA ASP A 738 23.98 24.35 -7.99
C ASP A 738 22.74 24.91 -8.70
N VAL A 739 22.56 26.24 -8.64
CA VAL A 739 21.38 26.93 -9.18
C VAL A 739 21.63 27.31 -10.64
N ARG A 740 20.74 26.86 -11.52
CA ARG A 740 20.77 27.13 -12.96
C ARG A 740 19.45 27.79 -13.38
N TYR A 741 19.52 28.77 -14.28
CA TYR A 741 18.33 29.46 -14.78
C TYR A 741 17.98 28.98 -16.18
N ALA A 742 16.77 28.42 -16.34
CA ALA A 742 16.38 27.70 -17.55
C ALA A 742 16.21 28.56 -18.83
N GLY A 743 16.33 29.89 -18.73
CA GLY A 743 16.16 30.83 -19.84
C GLY A 743 17.43 31.58 -20.26
N LEU A 744 18.61 31.15 -19.81
CA LEU A 744 19.90 31.81 -20.10
C LEU A 744 20.81 31.00 -21.06
N GLU A 745 20.28 30.02 -21.78
CA GLU A 745 20.99 29.30 -22.87
C GLU A 745 20.42 29.66 -24.25
#